data_AF-A0A1Q3LYP3-F1
#
_entry.id   AF-A0A1Q3LYP3-F1
#
_cell.length_a   1.000
_cell.length_b   1.000
_cell.length_c   1.000
_cell.angle_alpha   90.00
_cell.angle_beta   90.00
_cell.angle_gamma   90.00
#
_symmetry.space_group_name_H-M   'P 1'
#
loop_
_entity.id
_entity.type
_entity.pdbx_description
1 polymer ?
#
loop_
_entity_poly.entity_id
_entity_poly.type
_entity_poly.pdbx_seq_one_letter_code
_entity_poly.pdbx_strand_id
1 'polypeptide(L)'
;MLYLDSPVGSIAGLTIFRDHADPNLFYYACERPRLAMNGNTPEFVFLVYQRDITDNPNLSPDAKEQLGGGFLAFTVDLSVDDNQIKEARRQLGRFADGTVNLAPLQYRSGTVRLSITKDTAEAPGATSDAPKGVSFFEEVYGTSKPSLLSDNRATFGVMLDHEGALLMEAALKSGISPIGVIYDLEYLGMRPAFNVKITADYKRIYDHLEMQFGIKGGVGPISAAVDIGLAWQKLREDGSIKVEVINFTDDESFRKQADAAFDWFKTELIRDFFKSSLEPPSFMKQGQSANLLGALQSLLGPLTEGQQGPSKPTMGAPTTLAPTPTAPPTTLDSGTQTTADRNKAATAAAAPQADGAAKPAGNGAQFGLQVGFSLKMYHQEELKTRSFEYSMQAAVARTAAPQGLFSTMVNGLDLSRAIKRVSLDDDFFKHINAKFQIAADLDRDKIDLVTINIEYPGVRPAGVQPEQVGGITFTPQDKTPKSFRTFLNDDLDLRYRYKMDVHFAADSEWEGNEPHFSSDWIVETGQAPQVNPFDAVDRLDVEVTVASDVADPVQQVQVDLLYDDPAVGMRAERSFNFKPGDASKRWKLRFPEGAKHGFRHRVTYFLTDNVRYQTDWVETGEITTEATSLVIHGPFQNTLRIPVISLLDPSQIIEASVDIIYSDPARGYERRERVVYGPEESDKSRKRSIAIPTLDVAPNGVTYSVSAIRSDGTVFETPPAEVSPGKTIIVSDGVGETRIIKVELANPDIAGAGLAAVRVRVRGKGEMADQDEVLFRPGDNTPKTITLVQPIEGAFAYSYEVEGYSLLGVPKAGARAETSDMTLLVGLP
;
A
#
# COMPACT_ATOMS: atom_id res chain seq x y z
N MET A 1 17.29 -14.81 61.86
CA MET A 1 17.07 -15.22 60.45
C MET A 1 16.60 -16.67 60.41
N LEU A 2 15.72 -16.99 59.45
CA LEU A 2 15.17 -18.34 59.24
C LEU A 2 16.25 -19.41 59.08
N TYR A 3 16.04 -20.57 59.70
CA TYR A 3 16.94 -21.73 59.66
C TYR A 3 16.35 -22.89 58.84
N LEU A 4 17.09 -23.37 57.83
CA LEU A 4 16.58 -24.32 56.82
C LEU A 4 16.71 -25.81 57.21
N ASP A 5 17.50 -26.11 58.23
CA ASP A 5 17.92 -27.49 58.61
C ASP A 5 16.85 -28.26 59.40
N SER A 6 15.84 -27.56 59.91
CA SER A 6 14.79 -28.14 60.76
C SER A 6 13.47 -27.37 60.63
N PRO A 7 12.78 -27.47 59.47
CA PRO A 7 11.38 -27.09 59.40
C PRO A 7 10.58 -27.92 60.40
N VAL A 8 9.65 -27.30 61.13
CA VAL A 8 8.78 -27.99 62.10
C VAL A 8 7.69 -28.80 61.38
N GLY A 9 7.50 -28.55 60.08
CA GLY A 9 6.52 -29.19 59.21
C GLY A 9 5.33 -28.28 58.94
N SER A 10 4.25 -28.86 58.39
CA SER A 10 2.98 -28.15 58.21
C SER A 10 2.16 -28.21 59.50
N ILE A 11 1.82 -27.05 60.07
CA ILE A 11 1.01 -26.90 61.30
C ILE A 11 -0.12 -25.91 61.00
N ALA A 12 -1.36 -26.27 61.32
CA ALA A 12 -2.57 -25.49 61.02
C ALA A 12 -2.75 -25.07 59.53
N GLY A 13 -2.10 -25.79 58.61
CA GLY A 13 -2.07 -25.49 57.17
C GLY A 13 -0.96 -24.51 56.73
N LEU A 14 0.01 -24.24 57.61
CA LEU A 14 1.14 -23.32 57.38
C LEU A 14 2.46 -24.09 57.45
N THR A 15 3.39 -23.83 56.52
CA THR A 15 4.76 -24.32 56.64
C THR A 15 5.47 -23.54 57.74
N ILE A 16 5.98 -24.21 58.78
CA ILE A 16 6.68 -23.54 59.89
C ILE A 16 8.18 -23.82 59.88
N PHE A 17 8.97 -22.76 60.00
CA PHE A 17 10.43 -22.77 60.14
C PHE A 17 10.84 -22.14 61.48
N ARG A 18 12.02 -22.48 61.99
CA ARG A 18 12.60 -21.86 63.19
C ARG A 18 13.48 -20.66 62.82
N ASP A 19 13.71 -19.75 63.76
CA ASP A 19 14.88 -18.87 63.72
C ASP A 19 16.16 -19.62 64.12
N HIS A 20 17.31 -19.18 63.62
CA HIS A 20 18.63 -19.71 63.97
C HIS A 20 19.13 -19.38 65.39
N ALA A 21 18.57 -18.35 66.05
CA ALA A 21 19.13 -17.78 67.28
C ALA A 21 18.09 -17.53 68.39
N ASP A 22 16.84 -17.19 68.06
CA ASP A 22 15.75 -17.18 69.04
C ASP A 22 14.98 -18.51 68.97
N PRO A 23 15.10 -19.42 69.97
CA PRO A 23 14.41 -20.70 69.98
C PRO A 23 12.88 -20.56 70.11
N ASN A 24 12.36 -19.36 70.43
CA ASN A 24 10.94 -19.07 70.56
C ASN A 24 10.35 -18.37 69.33
N LEU A 25 11.17 -17.99 68.35
CA LEU A 25 10.71 -17.34 67.11
C LEU A 25 10.54 -18.35 65.99
N PHE A 26 9.34 -18.37 65.42
CA PHE A 26 8.96 -19.22 64.30
C PHE A 26 8.48 -18.37 63.12
N TYR A 27 8.93 -18.72 61.92
CA TYR A 27 8.46 -18.13 60.67
C TYR A 27 7.39 -19.02 60.05
N TYR A 28 6.28 -18.42 59.60
CA TYR A 28 5.20 -19.14 58.91
C TYR A 28 5.06 -18.71 57.45
N ALA A 29 4.75 -19.68 56.59
CA ALA A 29 4.38 -19.47 55.20
C ALA A 29 3.00 -20.10 54.91
N CYS A 30 2.19 -19.44 54.08
CA CYS A 30 0.92 -20.00 53.62
C CYS A 30 1.12 -20.75 52.28
N GLU A 31 0.71 -22.01 52.22
CA GLU A 31 0.88 -22.86 51.03
C GLU A 31 -0.26 -22.70 50.01
N ARG A 32 -1.37 -22.05 50.39
CA ARG A 32 -2.60 -21.96 49.60
C ARG A 32 -3.11 -20.52 49.56
N PRO A 33 -3.15 -19.86 48.38
CA PRO A 33 -3.77 -18.56 48.26
C PRO A 33 -5.29 -18.61 48.46
N ARG A 34 -5.84 -17.52 48.97
CA ARG A 34 -7.28 -17.30 49.17
C ARG A 34 -7.74 -16.01 48.50
N LEU A 35 -9.05 -15.84 48.32
CA LEU A 35 -9.61 -14.53 47.99
C LEU A 35 -9.31 -13.54 49.12
N ALA A 36 -8.82 -12.36 48.74
CA ALA A 36 -8.52 -11.30 49.69
C ALA A 36 -9.82 -10.72 50.25
N MET A 37 -9.81 -10.33 51.52
CA MET A 37 -10.98 -9.82 52.23
C MET A 37 -10.84 -8.34 52.54
N ASN A 38 -11.93 -7.58 52.36
CA ASN A 38 -12.13 -6.26 52.92
C ASN A 38 -13.22 -6.36 54.00
N GLY A 39 -12.79 -6.42 55.27
CA GLY A 39 -13.67 -6.77 56.38
C GLY A 39 -14.24 -8.19 56.22
N ASN A 40 -15.56 -8.29 56.01
CA ASN A 40 -16.27 -9.55 55.77
C ASN A 40 -16.80 -9.67 54.33
N THR A 41 -16.21 -8.92 53.38
CA THR A 41 -16.57 -8.95 51.95
C THR A 41 -15.35 -9.37 51.13
N PRO A 42 -15.45 -10.41 50.28
CA PRO A 42 -14.35 -10.77 49.40
C PRO A 42 -14.14 -9.70 48.33
N GLU A 43 -12.88 -9.43 47.99
CA GLU A 43 -12.50 -8.58 46.86
C GLU A 43 -12.68 -9.35 45.54
N PHE A 44 -13.94 -9.46 45.15
CA PHE A 44 -14.42 -10.16 43.97
C PHE A 44 -15.59 -9.38 43.38
N VAL A 45 -15.58 -9.20 42.06
CA VAL A 45 -16.67 -8.64 41.26
C VAL A 45 -16.77 -9.45 39.98
N PHE A 46 -17.98 -9.83 39.58
CA PHE A 46 -18.23 -10.41 38.27
C PHE A 46 -19.42 -9.72 37.62
N LEU A 47 -19.16 -8.95 36.57
CA LEU A 47 -20.18 -8.32 35.76
C LEU A 47 -20.47 -9.22 34.55
N VAL A 48 -21.68 -9.74 34.44
CA VAL A 48 -22.17 -10.39 33.22
C VAL A 48 -23.00 -9.36 32.46
N TYR A 49 -22.59 -9.03 31.24
CA TYR A 49 -23.32 -8.08 30.40
C TYR A 49 -23.94 -8.76 29.19
N GLN A 50 -25.15 -8.33 28.83
CA GLN A 50 -25.89 -8.83 27.68
C GLN A 50 -26.60 -7.67 26.98
N ARG A 51 -26.70 -7.78 25.66
CA ARG A 51 -27.47 -6.90 24.79
C ARG A 51 -28.69 -7.65 24.28
N ASP A 52 -29.85 -7.00 24.24
CA ASP A 52 -31.06 -7.56 23.68
C ASP A 52 -30.97 -7.56 22.15
N ILE A 53 -31.20 -8.74 21.57
CA ILE A 53 -31.08 -9.01 20.13
C ILE A 53 -32.45 -8.89 19.44
N THR A 54 -33.54 -8.81 20.21
CA THR A 54 -34.91 -8.85 19.68
C THR A 54 -35.33 -7.55 19.00
N ASP A 55 -34.77 -6.42 19.42
CA ASP A 55 -35.06 -5.08 18.86
C ASP A 55 -34.17 -4.67 17.67
N ASN A 56 -33.14 -5.45 17.30
CA ASN A 56 -32.19 -5.06 16.24
C ASN A 56 -31.82 -6.22 15.28
N PRO A 57 -32.65 -6.48 14.25
CA PRO A 57 -32.43 -7.57 13.31
C PRO A 57 -31.24 -7.37 12.33
N ASN A 58 -30.64 -6.18 12.31
CA ASN A 58 -29.59 -5.82 11.34
C ASN A 58 -28.15 -6.09 11.82
N LEU A 59 -27.98 -6.77 12.96
CA LEU A 59 -26.66 -7.13 13.51
C LEU A 59 -25.98 -8.22 12.64
N SER A 60 -24.81 -7.89 12.09
CA SER A 60 -23.98 -8.78 11.26
C SER A 60 -23.52 -10.02 12.03
N PRO A 61 -23.13 -11.13 11.37
CA PRO A 61 -22.63 -12.34 12.05
C PRO A 61 -21.52 -12.04 13.06
N ASP A 62 -20.51 -11.26 12.66
CA ASP A 62 -19.38 -10.88 13.53
C ASP A 62 -19.83 -10.01 14.72
N ALA A 63 -20.89 -9.20 14.56
CA ALA A 63 -21.49 -8.46 15.65
C ALA A 63 -22.32 -9.34 16.60
N LYS A 64 -22.60 -10.61 16.25
CA LYS A 64 -23.27 -11.57 17.14
C LYS A 64 -22.34 -12.15 18.20
N GLU A 65 -21.04 -12.19 17.92
CA GLU A 65 -20.03 -12.60 18.91
C GLU A 65 -19.87 -11.53 20.01
N GLN A 66 -20.23 -10.27 19.73
CA GLN A 66 -20.14 -9.13 20.66
C GLN A 66 -21.48 -8.80 21.39
N LEU A 67 -22.44 -9.73 21.46
CA LEU A 67 -23.75 -9.50 22.08
C LEU A 67 -23.77 -9.60 23.61
N GLY A 68 -22.70 -10.11 24.21
CA GLY A 68 -22.59 -10.23 25.65
C GLY A 68 -21.27 -10.88 26.05
N GLY A 69 -20.97 -10.83 27.34
CA GLY A 69 -19.68 -11.27 27.87
C GLY A 69 -19.61 -11.01 29.37
N GLY A 70 -18.39 -11.07 29.91
CA GLY A 70 -18.18 -11.00 31.34
C GLY A 70 -16.88 -10.31 31.73
N PHE A 71 -16.96 -9.33 32.62
CA PHE A 71 -15.79 -8.76 33.28
C PHE A 71 -15.68 -9.30 34.72
N LEU A 72 -14.68 -10.15 34.93
CA LEU A 72 -14.36 -10.76 36.22
C LEU A 72 -13.13 -10.05 36.81
N ALA A 73 -13.26 -9.42 37.98
CA ALA A 73 -12.14 -8.83 38.71
C ALA A 73 -12.04 -9.41 40.13
N PHE A 74 -10.84 -9.80 40.55
CA PHE A 74 -10.63 -10.34 41.89
C PHE A 74 -9.22 -10.12 42.43
N THR A 75 -9.11 -10.02 43.75
CA THR A 75 -7.86 -9.97 44.49
C THR A 75 -7.66 -11.26 45.27
N VAL A 76 -6.45 -11.80 45.24
CA VAL A 76 -6.01 -12.95 46.05
C VAL A 76 -4.79 -12.58 46.89
N ASP A 77 -4.60 -13.28 48.00
CA ASP A 77 -3.44 -13.12 48.87
C ASP A 77 -3.07 -14.43 49.59
N LEU A 78 -1.98 -14.38 50.35
CA LEU A 78 -1.46 -15.43 51.23
C LEU A 78 -1.73 -15.12 52.71
N SER A 79 -2.74 -14.30 53.02
CA SER A 79 -3.07 -13.91 54.39
C SER A 79 -3.61 -15.10 55.19
N VAL A 80 -3.33 -15.11 56.49
CA VAL A 80 -3.60 -16.22 57.40
C VAL A 80 -4.68 -15.83 58.40
N ASP A 81 -5.60 -16.74 58.71
CA ASP A 81 -6.66 -16.46 59.68
C ASP A 81 -6.15 -16.38 61.13
N ASP A 82 -6.75 -15.49 61.90
CA ASP A 82 -6.41 -15.22 63.30
C ASP A 82 -6.54 -16.48 64.19
N ASN A 83 -7.44 -17.41 63.83
CA ASN A 83 -7.60 -18.69 64.52
C ASN A 83 -6.56 -19.73 64.06
N GLN A 84 -6.09 -19.69 62.81
CA GLN A 84 -4.92 -20.47 62.37
C GLN A 84 -3.65 -20.03 63.11
N ILE A 85 -3.44 -18.73 63.32
CA ILE A 85 -2.31 -18.21 64.11
C ILE A 85 -2.41 -18.63 65.58
N LYS A 86 -3.60 -18.57 66.19
CA LYS A 86 -3.84 -19.06 67.57
C LYS A 86 -3.57 -20.57 67.69
N GLU A 87 -4.04 -21.37 66.73
CA GLU A 87 -3.84 -22.81 66.71
C GLU A 87 -2.39 -23.20 66.44
N ALA A 88 -1.72 -22.52 65.50
CA ALA A 88 -0.29 -22.70 65.25
C ALA A 88 0.53 -22.38 66.51
N ARG A 89 0.24 -21.26 67.18
CA ARG A 89 0.90 -20.90 68.46
C ARG A 89 0.68 -21.97 69.53
N ARG A 90 -0.54 -22.51 69.66
CA ARG A 90 -0.88 -23.61 70.59
C ARG A 90 -0.09 -24.88 70.27
N GLN A 91 -0.02 -25.26 69.00
CA GLN A 91 0.71 -26.46 68.54
C GLN A 91 2.23 -26.31 68.55
N LEU A 92 2.77 -25.08 68.51
CA LEU A 92 4.21 -24.81 68.57
C LEU A 92 4.75 -24.73 70.00
N GLY A 93 3.90 -24.59 71.01
CA GLY A 93 4.31 -24.60 72.43
C GLY A 93 4.98 -25.90 72.92
N ARG A 94 4.97 -26.98 72.11
CA ARG A 94 5.74 -28.22 72.35
C ARG A 94 7.17 -28.20 71.77
N PHE A 95 7.55 -27.11 71.10
CA PHE A 95 8.80 -26.97 70.36
C PHE A 95 9.63 -25.74 70.78
N ALA A 96 9.16 -24.99 71.77
CA ALA A 96 9.72 -23.74 72.28
C ALA A 96 9.83 -23.79 73.81
N ASP A 97 10.86 -23.16 74.37
CA ASP A 97 11.13 -23.15 75.81
C ASP A 97 10.38 -22.03 76.56
N GLY A 98 9.69 -21.14 75.83
CA GLY A 98 8.95 -19.99 76.35
C GLY A 98 7.81 -19.54 75.42
N THR A 99 7.52 -18.24 75.41
CA THR A 99 6.39 -17.68 74.66
C THR A 99 6.63 -17.72 73.15
N VAL A 100 5.87 -18.55 72.43
CA VAL A 100 5.96 -18.70 70.97
C VAL A 100 5.62 -17.38 70.23
N ASN A 101 6.65 -16.82 69.61
CA ASN A 101 6.57 -15.71 68.68
C ASN A 101 6.38 -16.26 67.24
N LEU A 102 5.49 -15.63 66.47
CA LEU A 102 5.20 -16.00 65.08
C LEU A 102 5.37 -14.77 64.19
N ALA A 103 6.13 -14.91 63.10
CA ALA A 103 6.34 -13.87 62.10
C ALA A 103 6.08 -14.42 60.67
N PRO A 104 5.48 -13.64 59.76
CA PRO A 104 5.32 -14.05 58.37
C PRO A 104 6.67 -14.17 57.67
N LEU A 105 6.82 -15.18 56.81
CA LEU A 105 7.99 -15.36 55.96
C LEU A 105 8.18 -14.15 55.04
N GLN A 106 9.38 -13.57 55.06
CA GLN A 106 9.73 -12.42 54.23
C GLN A 106 10.27 -12.90 52.88
N TYR A 107 9.55 -12.55 51.80
CA TYR A 107 9.94 -12.86 50.43
C TYR A 107 10.73 -11.70 49.81
N ARG A 108 11.73 -12.03 49.01
CA ARG A 108 12.67 -11.09 48.38
C ARG A 108 12.29 -10.72 46.95
N SER A 109 11.70 -11.67 46.25
CA SER A 109 11.30 -11.56 44.85
C SER A 109 10.15 -12.55 44.61
N GLY A 110 9.40 -12.35 43.53
CA GLY A 110 8.42 -13.33 43.11
C GLY A 110 7.58 -12.89 41.92
N THR A 111 6.87 -13.87 41.35
CA THR A 111 5.84 -13.68 40.35
C THR A 111 4.55 -14.36 40.78
N VAL A 112 3.45 -13.99 40.15
CA VAL A 112 2.15 -14.63 40.35
C VAL A 112 1.39 -14.62 39.03
N ARG A 113 0.69 -15.72 38.75
CA ARG A 113 0.05 -15.96 37.46
C ARG A 113 -1.25 -16.74 37.63
N LEU A 114 -2.19 -16.51 36.72
CA LEU A 114 -3.32 -17.40 36.56
C LEU A 114 -2.94 -18.62 35.73
N SER A 115 -3.60 -19.73 36.03
CA SER A 115 -3.63 -20.95 35.23
C SER A 115 -5.07 -21.13 34.76
N ILE A 116 -5.37 -20.64 33.57
CA ILE A 116 -6.65 -20.82 32.87
C ILE A 116 -6.38 -21.72 31.66
N THR A 117 -7.35 -22.54 31.26
CA THR A 117 -7.23 -23.44 30.10
C THR A 117 -6.97 -22.65 28.82
N LYS A 118 -5.71 -22.58 28.38
CA LYS A 118 -5.32 -21.89 27.15
C LYS A 118 -5.34 -22.87 25.97
N ASP A 119 -5.71 -22.36 24.79
CA ASP A 119 -5.57 -23.07 23.52
C ASP A 119 -4.14 -23.61 23.33
N THR A 120 -4.05 -24.90 22.97
CA THR A 120 -2.82 -25.60 22.55
C THR A 120 -2.14 -24.95 21.36
N ALA A 121 -2.89 -24.30 20.45
CA ALA A 121 -2.33 -23.57 19.32
C ALA A 121 -1.60 -22.27 19.73
N GLU A 122 -1.79 -21.78 20.97
CA GLU A 122 -1.08 -20.61 21.49
C GLU A 122 -0.08 -20.93 22.62
N ALA A 123 0.36 -22.19 22.71
CA ALA A 123 1.48 -22.58 23.56
C ALA A 123 2.82 -22.10 22.97
N PRO A 124 3.83 -21.74 23.78
CA PRO A 124 5.16 -21.39 23.28
C PRO A 124 5.79 -22.55 22.49
N GLY A 125 5.93 -22.39 21.18
CA GLY A 125 6.44 -23.42 20.27
C GLY A 125 5.36 -24.26 19.55
N ALA A 126 4.08 -23.90 19.64
CA ALA A 126 3.03 -24.52 18.84
C ALA A 126 3.24 -24.33 17.32
N THR A 127 2.83 -25.31 16.52
CA THR A 127 2.82 -25.22 15.05
C THR A 127 1.56 -24.52 14.56
N SER A 128 1.61 -23.95 13.35
CA SER A 128 0.48 -23.26 12.70
C SER A 128 -0.72 -24.15 12.33
N ASP A 129 -0.62 -25.44 12.60
CA ASP A 129 -1.59 -26.50 12.26
C ASP A 129 -2.04 -27.27 13.52
N ALA A 130 -1.74 -26.73 14.71
CA ALA A 130 -2.25 -27.25 15.97
C ALA A 130 -3.77 -27.00 16.07
N PRO A 131 -4.57 -27.98 16.54
CA PRO A 131 -6.01 -27.81 16.66
C PRO A 131 -6.32 -26.72 17.69
N LYS A 132 -7.12 -25.73 17.27
CA LYS A 132 -7.63 -24.69 18.15
C LYS A 132 -8.56 -25.32 19.19
N GLY A 133 -8.16 -25.24 20.45
CA GLY A 133 -9.02 -25.51 21.60
C GLY A 133 -10.09 -24.42 21.75
N VAL A 134 -11.12 -24.71 22.54
CA VAL A 134 -12.14 -23.71 22.90
C VAL A 134 -11.51 -22.70 23.87
N SER A 135 -11.40 -21.44 23.45
CA SER A 135 -11.14 -20.34 24.38
C SER A 135 -12.44 -19.95 25.07
N PHE A 136 -12.33 -19.44 26.30
CA PHE A 136 -13.43 -18.93 27.12
C PHE A 136 -13.08 -17.56 27.74
N PHE A 137 -12.06 -16.90 27.18
CA PHE A 137 -11.60 -15.58 27.59
C PHE A 137 -10.97 -14.85 26.40
N GLU A 138 -11.16 -13.54 26.38
CA GLU A 138 -10.59 -12.62 25.41
C GLU A 138 -9.20 -12.14 25.91
N GLU A 139 -9.16 -11.62 27.13
CA GLU A 139 -7.96 -10.99 27.72
C GLU A 139 -7.82 -11.27 29.21
N VAL A 140 -6.56 -11.40 29.67
CA VAL A 140 -6.22 -11.54 31.10
C VAL A 140 -5.29 -10.40 31.52
N TYR A 141 -5.87 -9.46 32.26
CA TYR A 141 -5.19 -8.39 32.96
C TYR A 141 -4.78 -8.84 34.36
N GLY A 142 -3.63 -8.39 34.87
CA GLY A 142 -3.27 -8.72 36.24
C GLY A 142 -1.86 -8.36 36.65
N THR A 143 -1.64 -8.46 37.95
CA THR A 143 -0.37 -8.08 38.57
C THR A 143 0.61 -9.24 38.46
N SER A 144 1.56 -9.19 37.52
CA SER A 144 2.53 -10.28 37.30
C SER A 144 3.57 -10.46 38.42
N LYS A 145 3.61 -9.51 39.37
CA LYS A 145 4.35 -9.59 40.63
C LYS A 145 3.37 -9.32 41.78
N PRO A 146 3.36 -10.11 42.86
CA PRO A 146 2.59 -9.78 44.05
C PRO A 146 3.18 -8.55 44.76
N SER A 147 2.46 -8.03 45.77
CA SER A 147 2.89 -6.85 46.54
C SER A 147 4.27 -6.95 47.20
N LEU A 148 4.77 -8.17 47.46
CA LEU A 148 5.96 -8.46 48.27
C LEU A 148 5.94 -7.76 49.65
N LEU A 149 4.74 -7.44 50.14
CA LEU A 149 4.47 -6.73 51.40
C LEU A 149 3.34 -7.43 52.14
N SER A 150 3.60 -7.77 53.41
CA SER A 150 2.76 -8.61 54.28
C SER A 150 2.28 -9.89 53.60
N ASP A 151 1.11 -9.84 52.98
CA ASP A 151 0.32 -11.01 52.59
C ASP A 151 0.50 -11.36 51.10
N ASN A 152 1.42 -10.69 50.41
CA ASN A 152 1.74 -10.91 48.99
C ASN A 152 0.53 -10.77 48.05
N ARG A 153 -0.37 -9.83 48.38
CA ARG A 153 -1.59 -9.56 47.62
C ARG A 153 -1.34 -9.32 46.13
N ALA A 154 -2.22 -9.87 45.29
CA ALA A 154 -2.21 -9.74 43.83
C ALA A 154 -3.62 -9.64 43.26
N THR A 155 -3.85 -8.71 42.33
CA THR A 155 -5.15 -8.46 41.69
C THR A 155 -5.12 -8.84 40.21
N PHE A 156 -6.25 -9.37 39.73
CA PHE A 156 -6.48 -9.85 38.37
C PHE A 156 -7.82 -9.32 37.81
N GLY A 157 -7.88 -9.16 36.50
CA GLY A 157 -9.08 -8.88 35.71
C GLY A 157 -9.12 -9.78 34.48
N VAL A 158 -10.27 -10.34 34.15
CA VAL A 158 -10.45 -11.26 33.03
C VAL A 158 -11.66 -10.80 32.21
N MET A 159 -11.44 -10.58 30.92
CA MET A 159 -12.50 -10.40 29.93
C MET A 159 -12.91 -11.78 29.40
N LEU A 160 -14.18 -12.10 29.52
CA LEU A 160 -14.80 -13.34 29.07
C LEU A 160 -15.74 -13.04 27.90
N ASP A 161 -15.65 -13.84 26.85
CA ASP A 161 -16.64 -13.89 25.77
C ASP A 161 -18.02 -14.37 26.29
N HIS A 162 -19.03 -14.39 25.41
CA HIS A 162 -20.40 -14.76 25.77
C HIS A 162 -20.51 -16.16 26.41
N GLU A 163 -19.83 -17.16 25.85
CA GLU A 163 -19.92 -18.54 26.32
C GLU A 163 -19.13 -18.72 27.62
N GLY A 164 -17.92 -18.15 27.69
CA GLY A 164 -17.08 -18.12 28.88
C GLY A 164 -17.73 -17.41 30.06
N ALA A 165 -18.47 -16.32 29.82
CA ALA A 165 -19.20 -15.60 30.86
C ALA A 165 -20.34 -16.44 31.44
N LEU A 166 -21.15 -17.08 30.60
CA LEU A 166 -22.23 -17.97 31.02
C LEU A 166 -21.69 -19.22 31.73
N LEU A 167 -20.62 -19.83 31.19
CA LEU A 167 -19.95 -20.98 31.77
C LEU A 167 -19.36 -20.65 33.15
N MET A 168 -18.71 -19.50 33.30
CA MET A 168 -18.16 -19.04 34.58
C MET A 168 -19.26 -18.68 35.58
N GLU A 169 -20.38 -18.06 35.17
CA GLU A 169 -21.52 -17.82 36.06
C GLU A 169 -22.13 -19.13 36.57
N ALA A 170 -22.31 -20.12 35.69
CA ALA A 170 -22.82 -21.44 36.04
C ALA A 170 -21.85 -22.23 36.92
N ALA A 171 -20.54 -22.16 36.63
CA ALA A 171 -19.49 -22.82 37.41
C ALA A 171 -19.42 -22.23 38.83
N LEU A 172 -19.35 -20.90 38.97
CA LEU A 172 -19.32 -20.21 40.26
C LEU A 172 -20.55 -20.54 41.11
N LYS A 173 -21.75 -20.53 40.51
CA LYS A 173 -23.00 -20.93 41.18
C LYS A 173 -23.00 -22.41 41.59
N SER A 174 -22.18 -23.24 40.97
CA SER A 174 -21.99 -24.66 41.28
C SER A 174 -20.79 -24.94 42.21
N GLY A 175 -20.07 -23.90 42.68
CA GLY A 175 -18.87 -24.04 43.51
C GLY A 175 -17.62 -24.51 42.75
N ILE A 176 -17.63 -24.46 41.43
CA ILE A 176 -16.56 -24.93 40.54
C ILE A 176 -15.95 -23.72 39.82
N SER A 177 -14.67 -23.78 39.45
CA SER A 177 -14.03 -22.80 38.58
C SER A 177 -12.79 -23.41 37.92
N PRO A 178 -12.55 -23.17 36.62
CA PRO A 178 -11.36 -23.66 35.91
C PRO A 178 -10.10 -22.82 36.18
N ILE A 179 -10.23 -21.68 36.89
CA ILE A 179 -9.09 -20.79 37.17
C ILE A 179 -8.26 -21.37 38.32
N GLY A 180 -6.95 -21.50 38.13
CA GLY A 180 -5.96 -21.65 39.19
C GLY A 180 -5.16 -20.37 39.41
N VAL A 181 -4.63 -20.18 40.61
CA VAL A 181 -3.59 -19.18 40.90
C VAL A 181 -2.31 -19.90 41.32
N ILE A 182 -1.18 -19.49 40.75
CA ILE A 182 0.14 -20.02 41.08
C ILE A 182 1.06 -18.83 41.40
N TYR A 183 1.63 -18.85 42.60
CA TYR A 183 2.72 -17.98 43.02
C TYR A 183 4.07 -18.67 42.79
N ASP A 184 5.12 -17.88 42.61
CA ASP A 184 6.52 -18.33 42.58
C ASP A 184 7.34 -17.29 43.35
N LEU A 185 7.78 -17.63 44.57
CA LEU A 185 8.35 -16.68 45.54
C LEU A 185 9.73 -17.10 46.03
N GLU A 186 10.70 -16.19 45.99
CA GLU A 186 12.05 -16.36 46.54
C GLU A 186 12.10 -15.88 48.00
N TYR A 187 12.60 -16.70 48.92
CA TYR A 187 12.91 -16.31 50.30
C TYR A 187 14.34 -16.70 50.69
N LEU A 188 14.91 -15.99 51.67
CA LEU A 188 16.26 -16.26 52.17
C LEU A 188 16.23 -17.02 53.51
N GLY A 189 16.91 -18.16 53.57
CA GLY A 189 17.14 -18.91 54.79
C GLY A 189 18.63 -19.23 54.99
N MET A 190 19.06 -19.38 56.24
CA MET A 190 20.42 -19.82 56.53
C MET A 190 20.52 -21.35 56.48
N ARG A 191 21.59 -21.82 55.83
CA ARG A 191 21.99 -23.23 55.85
C ARG A 191 22.59 -23.60 57.22
N PRO A 192 22.60 -24.90 57.59
CA PRO A 192 23.41 -25.40 58.71
C PRO A 192 24.88 -24.99 58.58
N ALA A 193 25.59 -24.95 59.70
CA ALA A 193 27.02 -24.72 59.72
C ALA A 193 27.75 -25.90 59.04
N PHE A 194 28.45 -25.61 57.95
CA PHE A 194 29.32 -26.56 57.29
C PHE A 194 30.67 -26.58 57.99
N ASN A 195 30.94 -27.64 58.76
CA ASN A 195 32.15 -27.82 59.55
C ASN A 195 33.01 -28.95 58.97
N VAL A 196 34.22 -28.61 58.51
CA VAL A 196 35.23 -29.57 58.03
C VAL A 196 36.47 -29.48 58.90
N LYS A 197 36.94 -30.62 59.40
CA LYS A 197 38.17 -30.75 60.16
C LYS A 197 39.22 -31.47 59.31
N ILE A 198 40.27 -30.76 58.94
CA ILE A 198 41.39 -31.29 58.17
C ILE A 198 42.57 -31.49 59.11
N THR A 199 43.04 -32.73 59.28
CA THR A 199 44.22 -33.05 60.09
C THR A 199 45.30 -33.66 59.19
N ALA A 200 46.52 -33.13 59.27
CA ALA A 200 47.64 -33.53 58.41
C ALA A 200 48.90 -33.81 59.23
N ASP A 201 49.51 -34.97 58.97
CA ASP A 201 50.82 -35.38 59.47
C ASP A 201 51.90 -34.90 58.48
N TYR A 202 52.67 -33.89 58.87
CA TYR A 202 53.67 -33.30 57.97
C TYR A 202 54.82 -34.27 57.72
N LYS A 203 55.19 -35.17 58.66
CA LYS A 203 56.29 -36.11 58.41
C LYS A 203 55.93 -37.03 57.24
N ARG A 204 54.74 -37.63 57.26
CA ARG A 204 54.28 -38.51 56.16
C ARG A 204 54.17 -37.80 54.82
N ILE A 205 53.73 -36.55 54.82
CA ILE A 205 53.66 -35.72 53.61
C ILE A 205 55.09 -35.44 53.08
N TYR A 206 56.04 -35.04 53.93
CA TYR A 206 57.44 -34.84 53.52
C TYR A 206 58.09 -36.15 53.05
N ASP A 207 58.01 -37.23 53.84
CA ASP A 207 58.60 -38.53 53.52
C ASP A 207 58.09 -39.06 52.15
N HIS A 208 56.79 -38.95 51.86
CA HIS A 208 56.21 -39.40 50.58
C HIS A 208 56.59 -38.48 49.40
N LEU A 209 56.64 -37.17 49.60
CA LEU A 209 57.07 -36.23 48.54
C LEU A 209 58.57 -36.42 48.23
N GLU A 210 59.43 -36.54 49.24
CA GLU A 210 60.86 -36.79 49.05
C GLU A 210 61.11 -38.15 48.39
N MET A 211 60.34 -39.19 48.74
CA MET A 211 60.47 -40.51 48.10
C MET A 211 59.99 -40.54 46.64
N GLN A 212 59.07 -39.64 46.24
CA GLN A 212 58.56 -39.55 44.87
C GLN A 212 59.37 -38.60 43.96
N PHE A 213 60.04 -37.60 44.53
CA PHE A 213 60.95 -36.69 43.80
C PHE A 213 62.44 -37.02 43.98
N GLY A 214 62.77 -38.05 44.77
CA GLY A 214 64.14 -38.51 45.05
C GLY A 214 64.85 -39.15 43.84
N ILE A 215 66.00 -38.60 43.47
CA ILE A 215 66.66 -38.91 42.19
C ILE A 215 67.35 -40.29 42.19
N LYS A 216 66.95 -41.16 41.25
CA LYS A 216 67.85 -42.11 40.58
C LYS A 216 67.95 -41.73 39.10
N GLY A 217 69.18 -41.58 38.61
CA GLY A 217 69.45 -40.90 37.35
C GLY A 217 69.02 -41.65 36.09
N GLY A 218 68.24 -40.97 35.25
CA GLY A 218 67.97 -41.30 33.85
C GLY A 218 67.69 -39.99 33.09
N VAL A 219 68.27 -39.82 31.90
CA VAL A 219 68.26 -38.51 31.22
C VAL A 219 66.96 -38.34 30.41
N GLY A 220 66.03 -37.56 30.95
CA GLY A 220 64.81 -37.11 30.27
C GLY A 220 64.14 -35.93 31.01
N PRO A 221 63.47 -35.01 30.30
CA PRO A 221 62.83 -33.85 30.93
C PRO A 221 61.52 -34.25 31.64
N ILE A 222 61.49 -34.16 32.97
CA ILE A 222 60.30 -34.43 33.78
C ILE A 222 59.43 -33.15 33.87
N SER A 223 58.15 -33.27 33.49
CA SER A 223 57.19 -32.15 33.44
C SER A 223 56.55 -31.89 34.81
N ALA A 224 57.21 -31.07 35.64
CA ALA A 224 56.94 -30.87 37.08
C ALA A 224 55.57 -30.26 37.49
N ALA A 225 54.54 -30.33 36.65
CA ALA A 225 53.19 -29.83 36.94
C ALA A 225 52.11 -30.93 37.05
N VAL A 226 52.31 -32.10 36.44
CA VAL A 226 51.27 -33.15 36.36
C VAL A 226 51.31 -34.09 37.57
N ASP A 227 52.50 -34.53 37.98
CA ASP A 227 52.66 -35.53 39.05
C ASP A 227 52.23 -35.04 40.45
N ILE A 228 52.31 -33.72 40.70
CA ILE A 228 51.96 -33.11 41.98
C ILE A 228 50.47 -33.33 42.31
N GLY A 229 49.58 -33.23 41.31
CA GLY A 229 48.15 -33.44 41.52
C GLY A 229 47.80 -34.87 41.96
N LEU A 230 48.45 -35.87 41.34
CA LEU A 230 48.26 -37.28 41.68
C LEU A 230 48.80 -37.61 43.09
N ALA A 231 49.91 -37.00 43.51
CA ALA A 231 50.46 -37.20 44.84
C ALA A 231 49.49 -36.74 45.94
N TRP A 232 48.81 -35.60 45.77
CA TRP A 232 47.82 -35.12 46.75
C TRP A 232 46.53 -35.96 46.82
N GLN A 233 46.15 -36.66 45.74
CA GLN A 233 45.06 -37.66 45.81
C GLN A 233 45.50 -38.87 46.64
N LYS A 234 46.68 -39.44 46.37
CA LYS A 234 47.21 -40.56 47.15
C LYS A 234 47.38 -40.23 48.64
N LEU A 235 47.87 -39.03 48.99
CA LEU A 235 47.97 -38.61 50.39
C LEU A 235 46.61 -38.50 51.12
N ARG A 236 45.48 -38.37 50.40
CA ARG A 236 44.11 -38.43 50.93
C ARG A 236 43.59 -39.88 51.00
N GLU A 237 43.99 -40.75 50.08
CA GLU A 237 43.65 -42.19 50.05
C GLU A 237 44.41 -42.98 51.12
N ASP A 238 45.73 -42.76 51.25
CA ASP A 238 46.63 -43.35 52.26
C ASP A 238 46.46 -42.74 53.67
N GLY A 239 45.46 -41.88 53.86
CA GLY A 239 45.06 -41.33 55.17
C GLY A 239 46.07 -40.40 55.84
N SER A 240 47.07 -39.89 55.12
CA SER A 240 48.08 -38.96 55.66
C SER A 240 47.57 -37.51 55.77
N ILE A 241 46.55 -37.17 54.98
CA ILE A 241 45.63 -36.04 55.25
C ILE A 241 44.24 -36.61 55.52
N LYS A 242 43.80 -36.52 56.77
CA LYS A 242 42.46 -36.95 57.19
C LYS A 242 41.50 -35.76 57.10
N VAL A 243 40.50 -35.85 56.22
CA VAL A 243 39.42 -34.87 56.07
C VAL A 243 38.16 -35.43 56.72
N GLU A 244 37.77 -34.90 57.87
CA GLU A 244 36.55 -35.25 58.60
C GLU A 244 35.47 -34.18 58.32
N VAL A 245 34.44 -34.55 57.57
CA VAL A 245 33.25 -33.72 57.38
C VAL A 245 32.25 -34.09 58.49
N ILE A 246 31.95 -33.15 59.38
CA ILE A 246 31.26 -33.46 60.64
C ILE A 246 29.75 -33.68 60.46
N ASN A 247 29.15 -33.03 59.47
CA ASN A 247 27.73 -33.17 59.10
C ASN A 247 27.60 -33.75 57.68
N PHE A 248 26.96 -34.90 57.53
CA PHE A 248 26.67 -35.54 56.23
C PHE A 248 25.24 -35.25 55.77
N THR A 249 25.08 -34.78 54.54
CA THR A 249 23.82 -34.84 53.76
C THR A 249 24.18 -35.05 52.28
N ASP A 250 23.33 -35.73 51.51
CA ASP A 250 23.65 -36.20 50.14
C ASP A 250 23.54 -35.13 49.02
N ASP A 251 23.57 -33.84 49.36
CA ASP A 251 23.49 -32.75 48.37
C ASP A 251 24.83 -32.60 47.60
N GLU A 252 24.78 -32.67 46.26
CA GLU A 252 25.94 -32.54 45.37
C GLU A 252 26.71 -31.22 45.62
N SER A 253 26.02 -30.17 46.07
CA SER A 253 26.63 -28.88 46.40
C SER A 253 27.57 -28.94 47.63
N PHE A 254 27.38 -29.87 48.57
CA PHE A 254 28.31 -30.04 49.70
C PHE A 254 29.62 -30.71 49.29
N ARG A 255 29.58 -31.66 48.33
CA ARG A 255 30.81 -32.29 47.80
C ARG A 255 31.76 -31.25 47.20
N LYS A 256 31.21 -30.37 46.34
CA LYS A 256 31.95 -29.25 45.74
C LYS A 256 32.50 -28.25 46.77
N GLN A 257 31.81 -28.05 47.90
CA GLN A 257 32.30 -27.20 49.00
C GLN A 257 33.39 -27.87 49.85
N ALA A 258 33.29 -29.19 50.08
CA ALA A 258 34.33 -29.96 50.77
C ALA A 258 35.64 -29.99 49.97
N ASP A 259 35.55 -30.17 48.65
CA ASP A 259 36.74 -30.16 47.78
C ASP A 259 37.32 -28.74 47.64
N ALA A 260 36.50 -27.68 47.60
CA ALA A 260 36.99 -26.30 47.64
C ALA A 260 37.72 -25.95 48.96
N ALA A 261 37.25 -26.45 50.11
CA ALA A 261 37.94 -26.30 51.39
C ALA A 261 39.28 -27.10 51.43
N PHE A 262 39.31 -28.27 50.79
CA PHE A 262 40.53 -29.07 50.62
C PHE A 262 41.54 -28.39 49.67
N ASP A 263 41.09 -27.74 48.60
CA ASP A 263 41.94 -26.97 47.69
C ASP A 263 42.54 -25.72 48.34
N TRP A 264 41.75 -24.98 49.14
CA TRP A 264 42.30 -23.89 49.96
C TRP A 264 43.38 -24.40 50.93
N PHE A 265 43.15 -25.54 51.58
CA PHE A 265 44.11 -26.17 52.47
C PHE A 265 45.42 -26.58 51.75
N LYS A 266 45.35 -27.11 50.52
CA LYS A 266 46.54 -27.38 49.70
C LYS A 266 47.36 -26.10 49.49
N THR A 267 46.71 -25.01 49.08
CA THR A 267 47.38 -23.73 48.79
C THR A 267 48.12 -23.18 50.02
N GLU A 268 47.48 -23.12 51.19
CA GLU A 268 48.14 -22.56 52.38
C GLU A 268 49.20 -23.51 52.97
N LEU A 269 49.06 -24.83 52.81
CA LEU A 269 50.10 -25.80 53.19
C LEU A 269 51.32 -25.72 52.27
N ILE A 270 51.13 -25.60 50.95
CA ILE A 270 52.20 -25.35 49.97
C ILE A 270 52.92 -24.03 50.28
N ARG A 271 52.16 -22.99 50.66
CA ARG A 271 52.70 -21.68 51.03
C ARG A 271 53.55 -21.70 52.29
N ASP A 272 53.27 -22.60 53.24
CA ASP A 272 54.14 -22.84 54.41
C ASP A 272 55.33 -23.76 54.07
N PHE A 273 55.15 -24.76 53.20
CA PHE A 273 56.19 -25.72 52.79
C PHE A 273 57.44 -25.05 52.20
N PHE A 274 57.28 -23.96 51.45
CA PHE A 274 58.40 -23.22 50.84
C PHE A 274 59.06 -22.15 51.74
N LYS A 275 58.63 -22.00 53.00
CA LYS A 275 59.29 -21.10 53.97
C LYS A 275 60.49 -21.78 54.63
N SER A 276 61.62 -21.80 53.91
CA SER A 276 62.88 -22.39 54.41
C SER A 276 63.29 -21.82 55.78
N SER A 277 63.65 -22.72 56.70
CA SER A 277 63.98 -22.41 58.10
C SER A 277 65.48 -22.20 58.38
N LEU A 278 66.31 -22.10 57.33
CA LEU A 278 67.78 -22.03 57.43
C LEU A 278 68.35 -20.73 56.86
N GLU A 279 69.15 -20.01 57.65
CA GLU A 279 70.03 -18.96 57.13
C GLU A 279 71.24 -19.57 56.39
N PRO A 280 71.67 -19.01 55.24
CA PRO A 280 72.81 -19.53 54.49
C PRO A 280 74.15 -19.26 55.21
N PRO A 281 75.06 -20.24 55.27
CA PRO A 281 76.34 -20.11 55.98
C PRO A 281 77.25 -19.03 55.38
N SER A 282 78.05 -18.42 56.24
CA SER A 282 78.73 -17.13 56.00
C SER A 282 79.72 -17.10 54.83
N PHE A 283 80.26 -18.24 54.39
CA PHE A 283 81.20 -18.28 53.26
C PHE A 283 80.55 -17.95 51.90
N MET A 284 79.21 -18.01 51.78
CA MET A 284 78.51 -17.55 50.56
C MET A 284 78.27 -16.02 50.51
N LYS A 285 78.69 -15.25 51.52
CA LYS A 285 78.45 -13.79 51.59
C LYS A 285 79.61 -12.93 51.07
N GLN A 286 80.67 -13.51 50.47
CA GLN A 286 81.85 -12.74 50.04
C GLN A 286 82.56 -13.33 48.81
N GLY A 287 82.26 -12.83 47.60
CA GLY A 287 83.06 -13.10 46.38
C GLY A 287 82.28 -13.27 45.07
N GLN A 288 82.23 -12.20 44.26
CA GLN A 288 81.88 -12.11 42.83
C GLN A 288 81.35 -13.40 42.11
N SER A 289 80.04 -13.62 42.13
CA SER A 289 79.37 -14.63 41.27
C SER A 289 77.93 -14.24 40.86
N ALA A 290 77.65 -12.93 40.76
CA ALA A 290 76.30 -12.35 40.66
C ALA A 290 75.42 -12.88 39.52
N ASN A 291 75.99 -13.36 38.41
CA ASN A 291 75.21 -13.86 37.27
C ASN A 291 74.57 -15.24 37.46
N LEU A 292 74.99 -16.05 38.45
CA LEU A 292 74.39 -17.38 38.64
C LEU A 292 73.13 -17.34 39.52
N LEU A 293 73.08 -16.44 40.50
CA LEU A 293 71.94 -16.30 41.41
C LEU A 293 70.70 -15.74 40.69
N GLY A 294 70.90 -14.77 39.78
CA GLY A 294 69.82 -14.20 38.96
C GLY A 294 69.16 -15.24 38.05
N ALA A 295 69.94 -16.13 37.43
CA ALA A 295 69.43 -17.20 36.57
C ALA A 295 68.56 -18.21 37.34
N LEU A 296 68.96 -18.58 38.56
CA LEU A 296 68.13 -19.40 39.47
C LEU A 296 66.86 -18.67 39.92
N GLN A 297 66.95 -17.37 40.20
CA GLN A 297 65.79 -16.58 40.65
C GLN A 297 64.76 -16.38 39.52
N SER A 298 65.19 -16.24 38.27
CA SER A 298 64.28 -16.27 37.10
C SER A 298 63.63 -17.63 36.85
N LEU A 299 64.26 -18.73 37.28
CA LEU A 299 63.74 -20.09 37.09
C LEU A 299 62.71 -20.48 38.17
N LEU A 300 62.74 -19.80 39.33
CA LEU A 300 61.84 -20.06 40.47
C LEU A 300 60.73 -19.02 40.64
N GLY A 301 60.88 -17.79 40.10
CA GLY A 301 59.86 -16.73 40.17
C GLY A 301 58.45 -17.15 39.73
N PRO A 302 58.26 -17.90 38.62
CA PRO A 302 56.94 -18.36 38.19
C PRO A 302 56.22 -19.33 39.16
N LEU A 303 56.89 -19.80 40.22
CA LEU A 303 56.30 -20.65 41.26
C LEU A 303 55.95 -19.89 42.55
N THR A 304 56.23 -18.58 42.62
CA THR A 304 55.84 -17.72 43.75
C THR A 304 54.90 -16.57 43.38
N GLU A 305 54.77 -16.22 42.10
CA GLU A 305 53.75 -15.28 41.60
C GLU A 305 52.48 -16.00 41.09
N GLY A 306 51.87 -16.80 41.98
CA GLY A 306 50.56 -17.43 41.77
C GLY A 306 49.54 -16.93 42.79
N GLN A 307 48.48 -16.26 42.32
CA GLN A 307 47.26 -15.90 43.08
C GLN A 307 47.44 -15.20 44.44
N GLN A 308 47.70 -13.88 44.42
CA GLN A 308 47.25 -13.00 45.51
C GLN A 308 45.87 -12.37 45.17
N GLY A 309 44.82 -13.19 45.29
CA GLY A 309 43.42 -12.76 45.38
C GLY A 309 42.96 -12.77 46.85
N PRO A 310 41.99 -11.92 47.26
CA PRO A 310 41.79 -11.60 48.67
C PRO A 310 41.28 -12.77 49.52
N SER A 311 42.00 -13.04 50.61
CA SER A 311 41.68 -14.04 51.63
C SER A 311 40.58 -13.56 52.61
N LYS A 312 39.38 -13.30 52.07
CA LYS A 312 38.09 -13.23 52.79
C LYS A 312 36.94 -13.15 51.78
N PRO A 313 35.82 -13.88 51.96
CA PRO A 313 34.62 -13.62 51.18
C PRO A 313 34.10 -12.22 51.51
N THR A 314 34.01 -11.36 50.49
CA THR A 314 33.44 -10.01 50.64
C THR A 314 31.94 -10.10 50.90
N MET A 315 31.49 -9.48 52.00
CA MET A 315 30.06 -9.18 52.16
C MET A 315 29.61 -8.26 51.03
N GLY A 316 28.41 -8.50 50.49
CA GLY A 316 27.80 -7.58 49.54
C GLY A 316 27.60 -6.21 50.18
N ALA A 317 28.08 -5.16 49.50
CA ALA A 317 27.98 -3.79 50.03
C ALA A 317 26.51 -3.34 50.13
N PRO A 318 26.12 -2.60 51.18
CA PRO A 318 24.77 -2.03 51.28
C PRO A 318 24.56 -0.97 50.19
N THR A 319 23.37 -0.96 49.58
CA THR A 319 23.03 -0.05 48.48
C THR A 319 22.85 1.38 48.97
N THR A 320 23.90 2.20 48.92
CA THR A 320 23.82 3.64 49.21
C THR A 320 23.35 4.42 47.97
N LEU A 321 22.07 4.31 47.64
CA LEU A 321 21.40 5.20 46.69
C LEU A 321 20.42 6.09 47.46
N ALA A 322 20.67 7.41 47.44
CA ALA A 322 19.73 8.39 47.98
C ALA A 322 18.54 8.56 47.03
N PRO A 323 17.32 8.82 47.54
CA PRO A 323 16.14 9.00 46.70
C PRO A 323 16.18 10.37 45.99
N THR A 324 16.22 10.35 44.66
CA THR A 324 15.95 11.54 43.83
C THR A 324 14.44 11.85 43.85
N PRO A 325 14.01 13.11 44.05
CA PRO A 325 12.57 13.45 44.06
C PRO A 325 11.89 13.19 42.70
N THR A 326 10.68 12.66 42.74
CA THR A 326 9.83 12.44 41.56
C THR A 326 9.30 13.76 41.00
N ALA A 327 9.30 13.91 39.67
CA ALA A 327 8.60 15.01 39.00
C ALA A 327 7.06 14.81 39.01
N PRO A 328 6.24 15.87 38.87
CA PRO A 328 4.78 15.75 38.79
C PRO A 328 4.32 14.96 37.55
N PRO A 329 3.21 14.22 37.61
CA PRO A 329 2.70 13.45 36.48
C PRO A 329 2.03 14.36 35.43
N THR A 330 2.33 14.11 34.15
CA THR A 330 1.61 14.68 33.00
C THR A 330 1.04 13.55 32.15
N THR A 331 -0.28 13.60 31.90
CA THR A 331 -1.04 12.89 30.85
C THR A 331 -0.85 11.36 30.72
N LEU A 332 -1.95 10.62 30.88
CA LEU A 332 -2.01 9.21 30.47
C LEU A 332 -1.81 9.11 28.94
N ASP A 333 -0.93 8.19 28.54
CA ASP A 333 -0.90 7.62 27.19
C ASP A 333 -1.23 6.12 27.29
N SER A 334 -1.99 5.59 26.33
CA SER A 334 -2.62 4.27 26.42
C SER A 334 -1.66 3.15 25.97
N GLY A 335 -0.71 2.80 26.86
CA GLY A 335 0.41 1.89 26.56
C GLY A 335 0.49 0.60 27.40
N THR A 336 -0.62 0.02 27.86
CA THR A 336 -0.63 -1.25 28.62
C THR A 336 -0.34 -2.46 27.72
N GLN A 337 0.95 -2.79 27.55
CA GLN A 337 1.39 -4.05 26.93
C GLN A 337 0.85 -5.27 27.67
N THR A 338 0.39 -6.28 26.93
CA THR A 338 -0.18 -7.50 27.51
C THR A 338 0.92 -8.43 28.05
N THR A 339 0.52 -9.40 28.87
CA THR A 339 1.43 -10.47 29.33
C THR A 339 1.89 -11.40 28.19
N ALA A 340 1.25 -11.36 27.02
CA ALA A 340 1.68 -12.13 25.85
C ALA A 340 2.89 -11.48 25.15
N ASP A 341 2.90 -10.14 25.03
CA ASP A 341 3.89 -9.41 24.23
C ASP A 341 5.32 -9.58 24.76
N ARG A 342 5.49 -9.53 26.09
CA ARG A 342 6.81 -9.70 26.73
C ARG A 342 7.45 -11.07 26.48
N ASN A 343 6.65 -12.11 26.23
CA ASN A 343 7.15 -13.46 26.02
C ASN A 343 7.72 -13.68 24.59
N LYS A 344 7.44 -12.79 23.63
CA LYS A 344 8.10 -12.81 22.30
C LYS A 344 9.50 -12.17 22.31
N ALA A 345 9.78 -11.27 23.26
CA ALA A 345 11.07 -10.55 23.32
C ALA A 345 12.23 -11.37 23.91
N ALA A 346 11.94 -12.46 24.64
CA ALA A 346 12.95 -13.23 25.38
C ALA A 346 13.63 -14.36 24.57
N THR A 347 13.11 -14.71 23.39
CA THR A 347 13.57 -15.85 22.57
C THR A 347 14.26 -15.47 21.26
N ALA A 348 14.44 -14.17 20.99
CA ALA A 348 15.11 -13.65 19.79
C ALA A 348 16.63 -13.41 19.95
N ALA A 349 17.26 -14.02 20.96
CA ALA A 349 18.65 -13.74 21.37
C ALA A 349 19.56 -15.00 21.42
N ALA A 350 19.35 -15.97 20.52
CA ALA A 350 20.18 -17.18 20.43
C ALA A 350 20.27 -17.75 19.00
N ALA A 351 21.21 -17.24 18.20
CA ALA A 351 21.64 -17.86 16.94
C ALA A 351 23.16 -17.64 16.75
N PRO A 352 23.94 -18.67 16.34
CA PRO A 352 25.40 -18.57 16.26
C PRO A 352 25.91 -18.15 14.87
N GLN A 353 27.08 -17.52 14.83
CA GLN A 353 27.88 -17.32 13.61
C GLN A 353 29.37 -17.59 13.90
N ALA A 354 30.14 -17.97 12.88
CA ALA A 354 31.44 -18.63 13.02
C ALA A 354 32.62 -17.86 12.40
N ASP A 355 33.85 -18.26 12.76
CA ASP A 355 35.14 -17.76 12.27
C ASP A 355 36.16 -18.93 12.17
N GLY A 356 37.31 -18.80 11.49
CA GLY A 356 38.23 -19.95 11.30
C GLY A 356 39.69 -19.75 10.82
N ALA A 357 40.41 -20.88 10.77
CA ALA A 357 41.62 -21.20 9.95
C ALA A 357 43.05 -20.63 10.26
N ALA A 358 43.59 -20.99 11.42
CA ALA A 358 44.92 -21.63 11.70
C ALA A 358 46.22 -21.55 10.79
N LYS A 359 47.37 -21.32 11.49
CA LYS A 359 48.74 -21.96 11.36
C LYS A 359 49.61 -21.73 10.09
N PRO A 360 50.90 -22.20 9.99
CA PRO A 360 51.84 -22.89 10.93
C PRO A 360 52.99 -21.95 11.41
N ALA A 361 54.26 -22.26 11.78
CA ALA A 361 55.19 -23.43 11.92
C ALA A 361 56.16 -23.19 13.14
N GLY A 362 57.33 -23.81 13.42
CA GLY A 362 58.25 -24.82 12.81
C GLY A 362 59.19 -25.46 13.87
N ASN A 363 60.41 -25.97 13.58
CA ASN A 363 61.26 -26.71 14.57
C ASN A 363 62.78 -26.93 14.24
N GLY A 364 63.62 -27.26 15.26
CA GLY A 364 65.01 -27.84 15.15
C GLY A 364 66.09 -27.12 16.03
N ALA A 365 66.80 -27.71 17.02
CA ALA A 365 67.73 -28.87 17.12
C ALA A 365 69.21 -28.53 16.70
N GLN A 366 70.33 -28.99 17.32
CA GLN A 366 70.59 -30.05 18.35
C GLN A 366 72.04 -29.99 18.95
N PHE A 367 72.28 -30.57 20.16
CA PHE A 367 73.59 -30.96 20.81
C PHE A 367 74.68 -29.88 21.13
N GLY A 368 75.63 -30.06 22.08
CA GLY A 368 75.86 -31.09 23.13
C GLY A 368 77.21 -30.92 23.92
N LEU A 369 77.35 -31.57 25.10
CA LEU A 369 78.49 -31.57 26.07
C LEU A 369 78.81 -30.21 26.79
N GLN A 370 78.90 -30.02 28.12
CA GLN A 370 78.81 -30.79 29.38
C GLN A 370 80.14 -31.12 30.13
N VAL A 371 80.28 -30.54 31.34
CA VAL A 371 81.27 -30.86 32.42
C VAL A 371 80.53 -30.68 33.77
N GLY A 372 80.93 -31.37 34.85
CA GLY A 372 80.22 -31.34 36.14
C GLY A 372 81.10 -31.34 37.40
N PHE A 373 80.45 -31.15 38.56
CA PHE A 373 81.06 -31.08 39.89
C PHE A 373 80.25 -31.94 40.89
N SER A 374 80.85 -32.35 42.02
CA SER A 374 80.20 -33.18 43.03
C SER A 374 79.65 -32.36 44.22
N LEU A 375 78.62 -32.90 44.89
CA LEU A 375 77.92 -32.29 46.01
C LEU A 375 78.18 -33.07 47.32
N LYS A 376 77.99 -32.43 48.48
CA LYS A 376 78.04 -33.07 49.80
C LYS A 376 76.74 -32.77 50.57
N MET A 377 76.03 -33.83 50.97
CA MET A 377 74.68 -33.76 51.55
C MET A 377 74.70 -33.37 53.04
N TYR A 378 73.59 -32.81 53.50
CA TYR A 378 73.23 -32.61 54.91
C TYR A 378 71.74 -32.96 55.07
N HIS A 379 71.31 -33.44 56.24
CA HIS A 379 69.97 -34.00 56.44
C HIS A 379 69.46 -33.66 57.85
N GLN A 380 68.17 -33.31 57.96
CA GLN A 380 67.49 -32.88 59.17
C GLN A 380 65.99 -33.22 59.05
N GLU A 381 65.38 -33.76 60.11
CA GLU A 381 63.92 -33.98 60.19
C GLU A 381 63.23 -32.87 61.00
N GLU A 382 61.96 -32.61 60.69
CA GLU A 382 61.01 -31.92 61.59
C GLU A 382 59.74 -32.78 61.77
N LEU A 383 59.25 -32.88 63.00
CA LEU A 383 58.04 -33.63 63.35
C LEU A 383 56.90 -32.66 63.73
N LYS A 384 55.91 -32.51 62.85
CA LYS A 384 54.77 -31.59 63.05
C LYS A 384 53.45 -32.23 62.60
N THR A 385 52.40 -32.01 63.37
CA THR A 385 51.01 -32.33 63.01
C THR A 385 50.20 -31.06 63.16
N ARG A 386 49.29 -30.78 62.22
CA ARG A 386 48.35 -29.65 62.34
C ARG A 386 46.92 -30.10 62.06
N SER A 387 45.98 -29.48 62.77
CA SER A 387 44.54 -29.58 62.52
C SER A 387 43.99 -28.20 62.19
N PHE A 388 43.14 -28.13 61.18
CA PHE A 388 42.43 -26.94 60.73
C PHE A 388 40.93 -27.22 60.80
N GLU A 389 40.16 -26.30 61.37
CA GLU A 389 38.70 -26.38 61.41
C GLU A 389 38.13 -25.23 60.58
N TYR A 390 37.49 -25.58 59.48
CA TYR A 390 36.80 -24.65 58.58
C TYR A 390 35.32 -24.69 58.89
N SER A 391 34.75 -23.57 59.31
CA SER A 391 33.32 -23.40 59.55
C SER A 391 32.77 -22.32 58.62
N MET A 392 31.67 -22.63 57.92
CA MET A 392 30.96 -21.66 57.07
C MET A 392 29.45 -21.75 57.32
N GLN A 393 28.85 -20.59 57.58
CA GLN A 393 27.40 -20.36 57.51
C GLN A 393 27.12 -19.35 56.39
N ALA A 394 26.05 -19.57 55.64
CA ALA A 394 25.66 -18.69 54.54
C ALA A 394 24.14 -18.74 54.31
N ALA A 395 23.55 -17.58 54.04
CA ALA A 395 22.19 -17.46 53.54
C ALA A 395 22.10 -18.00 52.09
N VAL A 396 20.98 -18.65 51.77
CA VAL A 396 20.66 -19.19 50.45
C VAL A 396 19.20 -18.86 50.10
N ALA A 397 18.98 -18.53 48.83
CA ALA A 397 17.67 -18.41 48.24
C ALA A 397 16.99 -19.78 48.10
N ARG A 398 15.75 -19.89 48.56
CA ARG A 398 14.85 -21.01 48.31
C ARG A 398 13.57 -20.48 47.68
N THR A 399 12.95 -21.29 46.83
CA THR A 399 11.67 -20.99 46.19
C THR A 399 10.52 -21.64 46.96
N ALA A 400 9.40 -20.95 47.06
CA ALA A 400 8.10 -21.51 47.45
C ALA A 400 7.09 -21.21 46.35
N ALA A 401 6.24 -22.19 46.01
CA ALA A 401 5.18 -22.01 45.00
C ALA A 401 3.78 -22.25 45.57
N PRO A 402 3.23 -21.34 46.41
CA PRO A 402 1.85 -21.40 46.86
C PRO A 402 0.87 -21.43 45.68
N GLN A 403 -0.06 -22.38 45.67
CA GLN A 403 -1.00 -22.55 44.56
C GLN A 403 -2.34 -23.13 45.00
N GLY A 404 -3.39 -22.81 44.24
CA GLY A 404 -4.75 -23.28 44.53
C GLY A 404 -5.69 -23.07 43.35
N LEU A 405 -6.76 -23.86 43.31
CA LEU A 405 -7.87 -23.66 42.37
C LEU A 405 -8.85 -22.64 42.96
N PHE A 406 -9.37 -21.75 42.11
CA PHE A 406 -10.30 -20.69 42.50
C PHE A 406 -11.58 -21.25 43.12
N SER A 407 -12.04 -22.43 42.67
CA SER A 407 -13.11 -23.21 43.32
C SER A 407 -12.88 -23.41 44.82
N THR A 408 -11.65 -23.68 45.25
CA THR A 408 -11.29 -23.85 46.66
C THR A 408 -11.16 -22.53 47.44
N MET A 409 -11.02 -21.41 46.74
CA MET A 409 -10.96 -20.05 47.33
C MET A 409 -12.35 -19.45 47.53
N VAL A 410 -13.32 -19.83 46.70
CA VAL A 410 -14.72 -19.38 46.79
C VAL A 410 -15.60 -20.30 47.65
N ASN A 411 -15.12 -21.50 47.97
CA ASN A 411 -15.91 -22.51 48.70
C ASN A 411 -16.34 -21.98 50.09
N GLY A 412 -17.66 -21.91 50.29
CA GLY A 412 -18.27 -21.37 51.52
C GLY A 412 -18.49 -19.84 51.52
N LEU A 413 -18.17 -19.12 50.44
CA LEU A 413 -18.45 -17.68 50.30
C LEU A 413 -19.74 -17.42 49.53
N ASP A 414 -20.59 -16.51 50.03
CA ASP A 414 -21.74 -15.99 49.28
C ASP A 414 -21.28 -14.95 48.24
N LEU A 415 -21.03 -15.41 47.02
CA LEU A 415 -20.71 -14.54 45.87
C LEU A 415 -21.95 -13.98 45.17
N SER A 416 -23.18 -14.32 45.59
CA SER A 416 -24.41 -13.93 44.86
C SER A 416 -24.57 -12.42 44.72
N ARG A 417 -24.07 -11.64 45.68
CA ARG A 417 -24.10 -10.16 45.71
C ARG A 417 -23.03 -9.50 44.85
N ALA A 418 -22.01 -10.27 44.46
CA ALA A 418 -20.86 -9.79 43.69
C ALA A 418 -20.96 -10.14 42.19
N ILE A 419 -21.81 -11.11 41.85
CA ILE A 419 -22.26 -11.35 40.47
C ILE A 419 -23.37 -10.33 40.15
N LYS A 420 -23.14 -9.44 39.19
CA LYS A 420 -24.14 -8.47 38.71
C LYS A 420 -24.43 -8.71 37.23
N ARG A 421 -25.71 -8.71 36.87
CA ARG A 421 -26.14 -8.67 35.47
C ARG A 421 -26.42 -7.23 35.05
N VAL A 422 -25.93 -6.85 33.87
CA VAL A 422 -26.07 -5.50 33.28
C VAL A 422 -26.62 -5.65 31.87
N SER A 423 -27.69 -4.93 31.55
CA SER A 423 -28.16 -4.80 30.16
C SER A 423 -27.35 -3.69 29.46
N LEU A 424 -26.94 -3.94 28.22
CA LEU A 424 -26.31 -2.96 27.32
C LEU A 424 -27.34 -2.19 26.47
N ASP A 425 -28.61 -2.29 26.86
CA ASP A 425 -29.80 -1.73 26.20
C ASP A 425 -30.41 -0.60 27.02
N ASP A 426 -29.82 -0.31 28.19
CA ASP A 426 -29.90 0.97 28.87
C ASP A 426 -29.50 2.09 27.89
N ASP A 427 -30.28 3.17 27.87
CA ASP A 427 -30.13 4.28 26.92
C ASP A 427 -28.73 4.92 26.97
N PHE A 428 -28.07 4.88 28.14
CA PHE A 428 -26.68 5.33 28.32
C PHE A 428 -25.67 4.63 27.38
N PHE A 429 -25.92 3.39 26.97
CA PHE A 429 -25.04 2.66 26.06
C PHE A 429 -25.41 2.81 24.58
N LYS A 430 -26.50 3.51 24.24
CA LYS A 430 -26.93 3.73 22.86
C LYS A 430 -26.13 4.86 22.23
N HIS A 431 -25.62 4.61 21.01
CA HIS A 431 -24.72 5.50 20.30
C HIS A 431 -25.05 5.50 18.80
N ILE A 432 -24.90 6.65 18.15
CA ILE A 432 -24.64 6.69 16.71
C ILE A 432 -23.18 6.27 16.48
N ASN A 433 -22.97 5.44 15.46
CA ASN A 433 -21.66 5.00 14.98
C ASN A 433 -21.70 4.98 13.44
N ALA A 434 -21.56 6.16 12.83
CA ALA A 434 -21.64 6.35 11.40
C ALA A 434 -20.26 6.23 10.77
N LYS A 435 -20.02 5.14 10.03
CA LYS A 435 -18.78 4.85 9.30
C LYS A 435 -18.90 5.34 7.86
N PHE A 436 -18.57 6.61 7.65
CA PHE A 436 -18.55 7.23 6.33
C PHE A 436 -17.52 6.56 5.42
N GLN A 437 -17.88 6.40 4.15
CA GLN A 437 -17.06 5.80 3.11
C GLN A 437 -17.15 6.66 1.85
N ILE A 438 -16.01 6.97 1.23
CA ILE A 438 -16.01 7.64 -0.06
C ILE A 438 -16.27 6.62 -1.18
N ALA A 439 -17.27 6.88 -2.01
CA ALA A 439 -17.67 6.00 -3.12
C ALA A 439 -17.09 6.42 -4.49
N ALA A 440 -16.31 7.51 -4.51
CA ALA A 440 -15.68 8.09 -5.69
C ALA A 440 -14.15 7.89 -5.70
N ASP A 441 -13.52 8.05 -6.87
CA ASP A 441 -12.07 7.93 -7.04
C ASP A 441 -11.46 9.33 -7.13
N LEU A 442 -11.21 9.94 -5.98
CA LEU A 442 -10.86 11.38 -5.86
C LEU A 442 -9.61 11.78 -6.68
N ASP A 443 -8.67 10.86 -6.92
CA ASP A 443 -7.47 11.11 -7.75
C ASP A 443 -7.83 11.22 -9.25
N ARG A 444 -8.58 10.23 -9.75
CA ARG A 444 -9.14 10.20 -11.11
C ARG A 444 -10.08 11.38 -11.35
N ASP A 445 -10.88 11.72 -10.35
CA ASP A 445 -11.95 12.70 -10.40
C ASP A 445 -11.48 14.14 -10.12
N LYS A 446 -10.19 14.32 -9.81
CA LYS A 446 -9.52 15.61 -9.58
C LYS A 446 -10.14 16.43 -8.44
N ILE A 447 -10.26 15.78 -7.29
CA ILE A 447 -10.77 16.33 -6.03
C ILE A 447 -9.64 16.24 -4.98
N ASP A 448 -9.13 17.38 -4.52
CA ASP A 448 -8.04 17.46 -3.55
C ASP A 448 -8.47 16.95 -2.17
N LEU A 449 -9.70 17.31 -1.74
CA LEU A 449 -10.32 16.78 -0.53
C LEU A 449 -11.85 16.91 -0.54
N VAL A 450 -12.50 16.11 0.32
CA VAL A 450 -13.92 16.16 0.64
C VAL A 450 -14.07 16.22 2.15
N THR A 451 -14.58 17.33 2.69
CA THR A 451 -14.87 17.44 4.14
C THR A 451 -16.35 17.23 4.41
N ILE A 452 -16.67 16.16 5.11
CA ILE A 452 -18.01 15.86 5.60
C ILE A 452 -18.16 16.49 6.98
N ASN A 453 -18.98 17.52 7.08
CA ASN A 453 -19.36 18.15 8.35
C ASN A 453 -20.63 17.47 8.83
N ILE A 454 -20.70 17.12 10.11
CA ILE A 454 -21.75 16.29 10.69
C ILE A 454 -22.35 17.01 11.89
N GLU A 455 -23.68 16.99 12.02
CA GLU A 455 -24.41 17.55 13.15
C GLU A 455 -25.43 16.54 13.70
N TYR A 456 -25.58 16.57 15.02
CA TYR A 456 -26.54 15.77 15.77
C TYR A 456 -27.26 16.64 16.81
N PRO A 457 -28.60 16.54 16.99
CA PRO A 457 -29.55 15.74 16.19
C PRO A 457 -29.73 16.27 14.76
N GLY A 458 -30.06 15.35 13.85
CA GLY A 458 -30.21 15.61 12.41
C GLY A 458 -31.46 16.43 12.06
N VAL A 459 -32.45 16.46 12.95
CA VAL A 459 -33.62 17.33 12.86
C VAL A 459 -33.72 18.14 14.14
N ARG A 460 -33.71 19.48 14.04
CA ARG A 460 -33.84 20.38 15.19
C ARG A 460 -34.59 21.67 14.83
N PRO A 461 -35.22 22.36 15.80
CA PRO A 461 -35.88 23.64 15.54
C PRO A 461 -34.90 24.72 15.06
N ALA A 462 -35.40 25.65 14.22
CA ALA A 462 -34.59 26.74 13.70
C ALA A 462 -34.01 27.62 14.82
N GLY A 463 -32.71 27.93 14.73
CA GLY A 463 -31.97 28.70 15.75
C GLY A 463 -31.40 27.89 16.92
N VAL A 464 -31.74 26.60 17.04
CA VAL A 464 -31.13 25.70 18.04
C VAL A 464 -29.75 25.23 17.53
N GLN A 465 -28.74 25.24 18.41
CA GLN A 465 -27.42 24.68 18.11
C GLN A 465 -27.47 23.14 18.10
N PRO A 466 -26.61 22.45 17.32
CA PRO A 466 -26.48 21.01 17.44
C PRO A 466 -25.93 20.64 18.83
N GLU A 467 -26.36 19.50 19.37
CA GLU A 467 -25.84 18.95 20.62
C GLU A 467 -24.39 18.44 20.43
N GLN A 468 -24.11 17.88 19.25
CA GLN A 468 -22.78 17.38 18.87
C GLN A 468 -22.45 17.72 17.42
N VAL A 469 -21.17 17.98 17.17
CA VAL A 469 -20.62 18.29 15.84
C VAL A 469 -19.46 17.35 15.51
N GLY A 470 -19.32 16.99 14.24
CA GLY A 470 -18.23 16.17 13.73
C GLY A 470 -17.68 16.71 12.42
N GLY A 471 -16.42 16.38 12.14
CA GLY A 471 -15.77 16.68 10.86
C GLY A 471 -14.92 15.49 10.42
N ILE A 472 -15.14 15.03 9.18
CA ILE A 472 -14.39 13.93 8.57
C ILE A 472 -13.93 14.39 7.18
N THR A 473 -12.62 14.55 7.01
CA THR A 473 -12.02 14.84 5.69
C THR A 473 -11.52 13.55 5.04
N PHE A 474 -11.79 13.38 3.76
CA PHE A 474 -11.19 12.39 2.87
C PHE A 474 -10.29 13.09 1.84
N THR A 475 -9.07 12.60 1.66
CA THR A 475 -8.18 12.95 0.54
C THR A 475 -8.01 11.74 -0.40
N PRO A 476 -7.41 11.88 -1.60
CA PRO A 476 -7.15 10.75 -2.52
C PRO A 476 -6.34 9.57 -1.92
N GLN A 477 -5.67 9.77 -0.79
CA GLN A 477 -4.93 8.72 -0.07
C GLN A 477 -5.81 7.94 0.95
N ASP A 478 -6.97 8.47 1.33
CA ASP A 478 -7.87 7.88 2.33
C ASP A 478 -8.76 6.78 1.73
N LYS A 479 -8.27 5.54 1.74
CA LYS A 479 -9.01 4.37 1.20
C LYS A 479 -9.74 3.53 2.25
N THR A 480 -9.92 4.05 3.47
CA THR A 480 -10.55 3.35 4.59
C THR A 480 -11.77 4.12 5.15
N PRO A 481 -12.79 3.42 5.68
CA PRO A 481 -13.93 4.07 6.33
C PRO A 481 -13.49 4.92 7.53
N LYS A 482 -14.11 6.10 7.72
CA LYS A 482 -13.87 7.00 8.85
C LYS A 482 -15.14 7.14 9.69
N SER A 483 -15.00 7.11 11.01
CA SER A 483 -16.12 6.98 11.95
C SER A 483 -16.44 8.26 12.71
N PHE A 484 -17.71 8.67 12.68
CA PHE A 484 -18.30 9.59 13.66
C PHE A 484 -19.05 8.77 14.73
N ARG A 485 -18.80 9.06 16.00
CA ARG A 485 -19.47 8.40 17.13
C ARG A 485 -19.93 9.43 18.17
N THR A 486 -21.18 9.32 18.58
CA THR A 486 -21.79 10.09 19.68
C THR A 486 -22.73 9.20 20.47
N PHE A 487 -22.99 9.54 21.74
CA PHE A 487 -24.16 9.05 22.46
C PHE A 487 -25.44 9.55 21.78
N LEU A 488 -26.57 8.88 22.03
CA LEU A 488 -27.89 9.44 21.69
C LEU A 488 -28.28 10.56 22.68
N ASN A 489 -29.23 11.39 22.27
CA ASN A 489 -29.91 12.35 23.13
C ASN A 489 -31.11 11.72 23.86
N ASP A 490 -31.74 12.48 24.76
CA ASP A 490 -32.88 12.02 25.57
C ASP A 490 -34.11 11.56 24.74
N ASP A 491 -34.25 12.05 23.50
CA ASP A 491 -35.29 11.64 22.55
C ASP A 491 -34.95 10.33 21.78
N LEU A 492 -33.75 9.79 21.99
CA LEU A 492 -33.18 8.63 21.28
C LEU A 492 -33.14 8.77 19.75
N ASP A 493 -33.00 9.99 19.23
CA ASP A 493 -33.02 10.21 17.78
C ASP A 493 -31.82 9.54 17.11
N LEU A 494 -32.07 8.65 16.15
CA LEU A 494 -31.02 8.01 15.35
C LEU A 494 -30.58 8.86 14.15
N ARG A 495 -31.30 9.94 13.84
CA ARG A 495 -30.98 10.84 12.73
C ARG A 495 -29.81 11.74 13.10
N TYR A 496 -28.76 11.69 12.30
CA TYR A 496 -27.80 12.78 12.17
C TYR A 496 -28.04 13.49 10.84
N ARG A 497 -27.33 14.60 10.61
CA ARG A 497 -27.26 15.21 9.27
C ARG A 497 -25.83 15.54 8.91
N TYR A 498 -25.52 15.55 7.62
CA TYR A 498 -24.21 15.89 7.12
C TYR A 498 -24.26 16.79 5.88
N LYS A 499 -23.20 17.57 5.65
CA LYS A 499 -22.96 18.30 4.39
C LYS A 499 -21.53 18.06 3.91
N MET A 500 -21.34 18.02 2.60
CA MET A 500 -20.05 17.84 1.94
C MET A 500 -19.48 19.18 1.49
N ASP A 501 -18.24 19.50 1.90
CA ASP A 501 -17.42 20.57 1.33
C ASP A 501 -16.35 19.95 0.41
N VAL A 502 -16.67 19.91 -0.88
CA VAL A 502 -15.85 19.32 -1.95
C VAL A 502 -14.88 20.38 -2.47
N HIS A 503 -13.59 20.07 -2.54
CA HIS A 503 -12.56 20.96 -3.06
C HIS A 503 -11.90 20.33 -4.30
N PHE A 504 -12.00 21.01 -5.44
CA PHE A 504 -11.50 20.52 -6.72
C PHE A 504 -10.04 20.94 -6.93
N ALA A 505 -9.25 20.05 -7.53
CA ALA A 505 -7.87 20.34 -7.89
C ALA A 505 -7.80 21.45 -8.94
N ALA A 506 -6.72 22.25 -8.91
CA ALA A 506 -6.52 23.35 -9.86
C ALA A 506 -6.35 22.90 -11.33
N ASP A 507 -6.14 21.60 -11.59
CA ASP A 507 -6.11 20.98 -12.92
C ASP A 507 -7.35 20.10 -13.21
N SER A 508 -8.43 20.24 -12.43
CA SER A 508 -9.68 19.52 -12.65
C SER A 508 -10.35 19.88 -13.98
N GLU A 509 -10.90 18.88 -14.66
CA GLU A 509 -11.64 19.07 -15.91
C GLU A 509 -13.01 19.74 -15.70
N TRP A 510 -13.53 19.74 -14.46
CA TRP A 510 -14.84 20.30 -14.12
C TRP A 510 -14.76 21.82 -13.91
N GLU A 511 -15.10 22.57 -14.96
CA GLU A 511 -15.10 24.03 -15.00
C GLU A 511 -16.31 24.62 -14.24
N GLY A 512 -16.06 25.61 -13.40
CA GLY A 512 -17.08 26.25 -12.54
C GLY A 512 -16.52 27.50 -11.84
N ASN A 513 -17.39 28.32 -11.27
CA ASN A 513 -17.07 29.66 -10.75
C ASN A 513 -16.08 29.67 -9.57
N GLU A 514 -16.22 28.77 -8.60
CA GLU A 514 -15.38 28.68 -7.40
C GLU A 514 -14.67 27.32 -7.33
N PRO A 515 -13.46 27.19 -6.73
CA PRO A 515 -12.74 25.91 -6.67
C PRO A 515 -13.32 24.91 -5.65
N HIS A 516 -14.43 25.24 -5.00
CA HIS A 516 -15.11 24.39 -4.03
C HIS A 516 -16.63 24.37 -4.24
N PHE A 517 -17.30 23.39 -3.63
CA PHE A 517 -18.76 23.24 -3.61
C PHE A 517 -19.20 22.74 -2.23
N SER A 518 -20.21 23.38 -1.63
CA SER A 518 -20.89 22.89 -0.41
C SER A 518 -22.21 22.26 -0.80
N SER A 519 -22.45 21.01 -0.40
CA SER A 519 -23.79 20.41 -0.51
C SER A 519 -24.76 21.03 0.50
N ASP A 520 -26.03 20.76 0.25
CA ASP A 520 -27.11 20.90 1.22
C ASP A 520 -26.95 19.93 2.41
N TRP A 521 -27.78 20.09 3.44
CA TRP A 521 -27.79 19.19 4.61
C TRP A 521 -28.60 17.91 4.36
N ILE A 522 -27.91 16.79 4.16
CA ILE A 522 -28.50 15.46 4.00
C ILE A 522 -28.78 14.86 5.38
N VAL A 523 -30.03 14.45 5.65
CA VAL A 523 -30.44 13.78 6.90
C VAL A 523 -30.38 12.26 6.72
N GLU A 524 -29.75 11.55 7.66
CA GLU A 524 -29.41 10.13 7.53
C GLU A 524 -29.51 9.38 8.88
N THR A 525 -29.82 8.09 8.83
CA THR A 525 -29.89 7.16 9.99
C THR A 525 -28.98 5.94 9.82
N GLY A 526 -28.46 5.69 8.61
CA GLY A 526 -27.59 4.57 8.29
C GLY A 526 -26.25 4.59 9.04
N GLN A 527 -25.75 3.40 9.40
CA GLN A 527 -24.48 3.25 10.12
C GLN A 527 -23.24 3.25 9.21
N ALA A 528 -23.41 3.21 7.88
CA ALA A 528 -22.32 3.16 6.91
C ALA A 528 -22.63 3.98 5.64
N PRO A 529 -22.87 5.30 5.76
CA PRO A 529 -23.23 6.16 4.64
C PRO A 529 -22.14 6.12 3.57
N GLN A 530 -22.55 5.77 2.35
CA GLN A 530 -21.74 5.87 1.15
C GLN A 530 -21.85 7.30 0.62
N VAL A 531 -20.72 7.98 0.45
CA VAL A 531 -20.68 9.39 0.08
C VAL A 531 -19.93 9.54 -1.24
N ASN A 532 -20.64 9.97 -2.27
CA ASN A 532 -20.08 10.39 -3.55
C ASN A 532 -20.24 11.91 -3.66
N PRO A 533 -19.15 12.69 -3.84
CA PRO A 533 -19.22 14.13 -4.10
C PRO A 533 -20.15 14.47 -5.27
N PHE A 534 -20.16 13.63 -6.30
CA PHE A 534 -20.99 13.81 -7.48
C PHE A 534 -22.47 13.44 -7.27
N ASP A 535 -22.90 12.90 -6.12
CA ASP A 535 -24.33 12.76 -5.85
C ASP A 535 -24.98 14.10 -5.43
N ALA A 536 -24.17 15.13 -5.14
CA ALA A 536 -24.65 16.47 -4.78
C ALA A 536 -24.12 17.61 -5.68
N VAL A 537 -22.96 17.44 -6.33
CA VAL A 537 -22.43 18.46 -7.26
C VAL A 537 -23.21 18.42 -8.57
N ASP A 538 -24.03 19.45 -8.82
CA ASP A 538 -24.75 19.62 -10.08
C ASP A 538 -23.79 19.88 -11.26
N ARG A 539 -24.08 19.32 -12.43
CA ARG A 539 -23.11 19.18 -13.53
C ARG A 539 -23.72 18.98 -14.92
N LEU A 540 -22.91 19.24 -15.94
CA LEU A 540 -23.18 18.86 -17.33
C LEU A 540 -21.88 18.46 -18.05
N ASP A 541 -21.81 17.21 -18.53
CA ASP A 541 -20.78 16.77 -19.49
C ASP A 541 -21.32 16.91 -20.93
N VAL A 542 -20.78 17.88 -21.67
CA VAL A 542 -21.14 18.16 -23.07
C VAL A 542 -20.16 17.44 -24.00
N GLU A 543 -20.59 16.32 -24.60
CA GLU A 543 -19.80 15.64 -25.62
C GLU A 543 -20.03 16.25 -27.01
N VAL A 544 -19.04 16.99 -27.50
CA VAL A 544 -19.04 17.57 -28.84
C VAL A 544 -18.39 16.61 -29.83
N THR A 545 -19.14 16.29 -30.89
CA THR A 545 -18.74 15.32 -31.92
C THR A 545 -18.97 15.92 -33.31
N VAL A 546 -18.04 15.69 -34.23
CA VAL A 546 -18.20 16.05 -35.65
C VAL A 546 -18.76 14.85 -36.42
N ALA A 547 -19.83 15.06 -37.17
CA ALA A 547 -20.50 14.01 -37.93
C ALA A 547 -19.72 13.64 -39.21
N SER A 548 -20.00 12.44 -39.74
CA SER A 548 -19.32 11.89 -40.92
C SER A 548 -19.73 12.52 -42.26
N ASP A 549 -20.68 13.45 -42.24
CA ASP A 549 -21.02 14.33 -43.37
C ASP A 549 -20.10 15.56 -43.48
N VAL A 550 -19.31 15.86 -42.43
CA VAL A 550 -18.23 16.84 -42.46
C VAL A 550 -17.02 16.24 -43.17
N ALA A 551 -17.07 16.28 -44.50
CA ALA A 551 -16.00 15.87 -45.40
C ALA A 551 -15.51 17.06 -46.25
N ASP A 552 -14.66 16.78 -47.25
CA ASP A 552 -14.25 17.76 -48.27
C ASP A 552 -15.47 18.50 -48.88
N PRO A 553 -15.45 19.84 -49.03
CA PRO A 553 -14.30 20.75 -48.90
C PRO A 553 -13.96 21.24 -47.48
N VAL A 554 -14.54 20.70 -46.40
CA VAL A 554 -14.19 21.12 -45.01
C VAL A 554 -12.81 20.57 -44.61
N GLN A 555 -11.89 21.46 -44.23
CA GLN A 555 -10.56 21.08 -43.71
C GLN A 555 -10.50 21.05 -42.18
N GLN A 556 -11.20 21.99 -41.52
CA GLN A 556 -11.25 22.10 -40.07
C GLN A 556 -12.58 22.71 -39.63
N VAL A 557 -13.07 22.29 -38.47
CA VAL A 557 -14.22 22.86 -37.77
C VAL A 557 -13.76 23.41 -36.43
N GLN A 558 -14.06 24.67 -36.13
CA GLN A 558 -13.97 25.25 -34.80
C GLN A 558 -15.38 25.37 -34.22
N VAL A 559 -15.60 24.80 -33.03
CA VAL A 559 -16.84 24.90 -32.26
C VAL A 559 -16.56 25.78 -31.04
N ASP A 560 -17.15 26.96 -31.01
CA ASP A 560 -17.18 27.82 -29.83
C ASP A 560 -18.40 27.46 -28.97
N LEU A 561 -18.19 27.32 -27.66
CA LEU A 561 -19.21 27.07 -26.65
C LEU A 561 -19.18 28.21 -25.62
N LEU A 562 -20.35 28.64 -25.17
CA LEU A 562 -20.51 29.73 -24.20
C LEU A 562 -21.67 29.46 -23.24
N TYR A 563 -21.32 29.29 -21.97
CA TYR A 563 -22.23 29.28 -20.83
C TYR A 563 -22.16 30.66 -20.16
N ASP A 564 -23.32 31.23 -19.83
CA ASP A 564 -23.44 32.64 -19.46
C ASP A 564 -24.76 32.84 -18.68
N ASP A 565 -24.75 32.54 -17.38
CA ASP A 565 -25.90 32.75 -16.48
C ASP A 565 -25.61 33.86 -15.45
N PRO A 566 -26.05 35.11 -15.73
CA PRO A 566 -25.88 36.23 -14.81
C PRO A 566 -26.64 36.11 -13.49
N ALA A 567 -27.61 35.19 -13.34
CA ALA A 567 -28.37 35.04 -12.10
C ALA A 567 -27.52 34.40 -10.99
N VAL A 568 -26.66 33.45 -11.35
CA VAL A 568 -25.66 32.82 -10.47
C VAL A 568 -24.24 33.38 -10.67
N GLY A 569 -24.08 34.36 -11.56
CA GLY A 569 -22.80 35.02 -11.84
C GLY A 569 -21.77 34.13 -12.56
N MET A 570 -22.19 33.02 -13.16
CA MET A 570 -21.30 32.04 -13.78
C MET A 570 -21.21 32.24 -15.30
N ARG A 571 -19.98 32.35 -15.82
CA ARG A 571 -19.67 32.37 -17.24
C ARG A 571 -18.49 31.44 -17.51
N ALA A 572 -18.60 30.61 -18.53
CA ALA A 572 -17.56 29.70 -18.99
C ALA A 572 -17.55 29.65 -20.53
N GLU A 573 -16.38 29.65 -21.16
CA GLU A 573 -16.26 29.68 -22.63
C GLU A 573 -15.14 28.78 -23.14
N ARG A 574 -15.45 27.98 -24.18
CA ARG A 574 -14.58 26.90 -24.65
C ARG A 574 -14.61 26.79 -26.17
N SER A 575 -13.45 26.79 -26.81
CA SER A 575 -13.32 26.53 -28.25
C SER A 575 -12.65 25.18 -28.50
N PHE A 576 -13.31 24.31 -29.27
CA PHE A 576 -12.74 23.05 -29.75
C PHE A 576 -12.46 23.11 -31.25
N ASN A 577 -11.24 22.73 -31.65
CA ASN A 577 -10.88 22.52 -33.05
C ASN A 577 -10.94 21.03 -33.38
N PHE A 578 -11.53 20.68 -34.53
CA PHE A 578 -11.67 19.33 -35.06
C PHE A 578 -11.25 19.27 -36.53
N LYS A 579 -10.71 18.14 -36.95
CA LYS A 579 -10.61 17.75 -38.37
C LYS A 579 -11.70 16.70 -38.70
N PRO A 580 -12.05 16.50 -39.99
CA PRO A 580 -12.86 15.37 -40.42
C PRO A 580 -12.34 14.04 -39.84
N GLY A 581 -13.18 13.36 -39.05
CA GLY A 581 -12.82 12.09 -38.39
C GLY A 581 -12.04 12.19 -37.07
N ASP A 582 -11.86 13.38 -36.49
CA ASP A 582 -11.36 13.52 -35.11
C ASP A 582 -12.31 12.84 -34.10
N ALA A 583 -11.74 12.33 -33.01
CA ALA A 583 -12.53 11.85 -31.87
C ALA A 583 -13.29 13.00 -31.16
N SER A 584 -14.38 12.64 -30.47
CA SER A 584 -15.20 13.57 -29.70
C SER A 584 -14.43 14.23 -28.55
N LYS A 585 -14.88 15.42 -28.15
CA LYS A 585 -14.22 16.25 -27.11
C LYS A 585 -15.27 16.71 -26.12
N ARG A 586 -14.93 16.67 -24.83
CA ARG A 586 -15.87 16.90 -23.73
C ARG A 586 -15.60 18.24 -23.05
N TRP A 587 -16.68 18.97 -22.76
CA TRP A 587 -16.66 20.16 -21.91
C TRP A 587 -17.50 19.88 -20.68
N LYS A 588 -16.85 19.85 -19.52
CA LYS A 588 -17.41 19.43 -18.25
C LYS A 588 -17.66 20.66 -17.39
N LEU A 589 -18.92 20.96 -17.16
CA LEU A 589 -19.37 22.07 -16.31
C LEU A 589 -19.87 21.52 -14.97
N ARG A 590 -19.63 22.26 -13.89
CA ARG A 590 -20.23 22.06 -12.57
C ARG A 590 -20.85 23.38 -12.11
N PHE A 591 -22.04 23.31 -11.53
CA PHE A 591 -22.87 24.50 -11.31
C PHE A 591 -23.10 24.80 -9.82
N PRO A 592 -23.29 26.08 -9.46
CA PRO A 592 -23.87 26.46 -8.18
C PRO A 592 -25.38 26.14 -8.14
N GLU A 593 -25.95 26.07 -6.94
CA GLU A 593 -27.39 25.83 -6.73
C GLU A 593 -28.26 26.84 -7.51
N GLY A 594 -29.29 26.35 -8.19
CA GLY A 594 -30.27 27.19 -8.90
C GLY A 594 -29.80 27.77 -10.24
N ALA A 595 -28.63 27.36 -10.73
CA ALA A 595 -28.17 27.67 -12.09
C ALA A 595 -29.07 27.04 -13.16
N LYS A 596 -29.08 27.60 -14.36
CA LYS A 596 -29.75 26.99 -15.52
C LYS A 596 -28.81 26.09 -16.31
N HIS A 597 -29.34 25.00 -16.86
CA HIS A 597 -28.61 24.12 -17.77
C HIS A 597 -28.97 24.42 -19.22
N GLY A 598 -28.18 25.28 -19.85
CA GLY A 598 -28.27 25.63 -21.26
C GLY A 598 -27.07 26.46 -21.67
N PHE A 599 -26.59 26.28 -22.90
CA PHE A 599 -25.43 27.00 -23.41
C PHE A 599 -25.65 27.44 -24.86
N ARG A 600 -24.87 28.41 -25.32
CA ARG A 600 -24.83 28.80 -26.73
C ARG A 600 -23.64 28.14 -27.41
N HIS A 601 -23.81 27.68 -28.63
CA HIS A 601 -22.73 27.19 -29.46
C HIS A 601 -22.70 27.93 -30.81
N ARG A 602 -21.52 27.97 -31.44
CA ARG A 602 -21.31 28.61 -32.74
C ARG A 602 -20.21 27.89 -33.49
N VAL A 603 -20.42 27.64 -34.77
CA VAL A 603 -19.49 26.86 -35.59
C VAL A 603 -18.82 27.75 -36.63
N THR A 604 -17.50 27.63 -36.73
CA THR A 604 -16.70 28.15 -37.86
C THR A 604 -16.14 26.98 -38.66
N TYR A 605 -16.48 26.92 -39.94
CA TYR A 605 -15.94 25.95 -40.90
C TYR A 605 -14.82 26.63 -41.69
N PHE A 606 -13.64 26.02 -41.69
CA PHE A 606 -12.53 26.37 -42.55
C PHE A 606 -12.52 25.39 -43.72
N LEU A 607 -12.77 25.91 -44.91
CA LEU A 607 -12.87 25.14 -46.14
C LEU A 607 -11.54 25.19 -46.92
N THR A 608 -11.46 24.42 -48.00
CA THR A 608 -10.45 24.63 -49.05
C THR A 608 -10.45 26.07 -49.57
N ASP A 609 -9.35 26.46 -50.21
CA ASP A 609 -9.17 27.79 -50.82
C ASP A 609 -9.24 28.97 -49.82
N ASN A 610 -8.98 28.68 -48.52
CA ASN A 610 -9.03 29.60 -47.39
C ASN A 610 -10.41 30.24 -47.11
N VAL A 611 -11.50 29.66 -47.64
CA VAL A 611 -12.85 30.18 -47.39
C VAL A 611 -13.29 29.84 -45.95
N ARG A 612 -13.76 30.85 -45.21
CA ARG A 612 -14.30 30.71 -43.85
C ARG A 612 -15.80 30.95 -43.87
N TYR A 613 -16.58 29.96 -43.44
CA TYR A 613 -18.01 30.12 -43.15
C TYR A 613 -18.24 30.05 -41.64
N GLN A 614 -19.12 30.89 -41.10
CA GLN A 614 -19.38 30.96 -39.67
C GLN A 614 -20.89 31.11 -39.42
N THR A 615 -21.42 30.32 -38.48
CA THR A 615 -22.82 30.42 -38.06
C THR A 615 -23.03 31.59 -37.10
N ASP A 616 -24.28 31.98 -36.92
CA ASP A 616 -24.71 32.69 -35.71
C ASP A 616 -24.58 31.80 -34.47
N TRP A 617 -24.76 32.40 -33.29
CA TRP A 617 -24.90 31.67 -32.03
C TRP A 617 -26.26 30.97 -31.96
N VAL A 618 -26.24 29.66 -31.69
CA VAL A 618 -27.42 28.83 -31.47
C VAL A 618 -27.48 28.46 -29.98
N GLU A 619 -28.59 28.81 -29.33
CA GLU A 619 -28.87 28.48 -27.93
C GLU A 619 -29.44 27.05 -27.84
N THR A 620 -28.95 26.24 -26.91
CA THR A 620 -29.59 24.96 -26.58
C THR A 620 -30.88 25.21 -25.81
N GLY A 621 -31.86 24.33 -25.97
CA GLY A 621 -32.95 24.25 -24.99
C GLY A 621 -32.43 23.89 -23.59
N GLU A 622 -33.33 23.95 -22.61
CA GLU A 622 -33.06 23.54 -21.23
C GLU A 622 -32.69 22.04 -21.15
N ILE A 623 -31.60 21.72 -20.47
CA ILE A 623 -31.00 20.38 -20.41
C ILE A 623 -31.22 19.78 -19.02
N THR A 624 -32.17 18.85 -18.90
CA THR A 624 -32.55 18.24 -17.62
C THR A 624 -31.73 16.98 -17.27
N THR A 625 -30.54 16.83 -17.85
CA THR A 625 -29.67 15.64 -17.71
C THR A 625 -28.20 16.03 -17.47
N GLU A 626 -27.50 15.27 -16.63
CA GLU A 626 -26.07 15.47 -16.29
C GLU A 626 -25.10 15.35 -17.48
N ALA A 627 -25.58 14.87 -18.63
CA ALA A 627 -24.80 14.73 -19.85
C ALA A 627 -25.66 15.06 -21.07
N THR A 628 -25.01 15.52 -22.14
CA THR A 628 -25.61 15.79 -23.45
C THR A 628 -24.60 15.54 -24.56
N SER A 629 -25.06 15.43 -25.81
CA SER A 629 -24.16 15.41 -26.97
C SER A 629 -24.56 16.43 -28.03
N LEU A 630 -23.57 17.20 -28.48
CA LEU A 630 -23.69 18.17 -29.55
C LEU A 630 -23.02 17.61 -30.80
N VAL A 631 -23.83 17.18 -31.77
CA VAL A 631 -23.36 16.68 -33.05
C VAL A 631 -23.31 17.81 -34.08
N ILE A 632 -22.12 18.10 -34.59
CA ILE A 632 -21.86 19.14 -35.58
C ILE A 632 -21.83 18.52 -36.98
N HIS A 633 -22.81 18.91 -37.80
CA HIS A 633 -23.02 18.44 -39.16
C HIS A 633 -22.29 19.29 -40.22
N GLY A 634 -22.28 18.81 -41.47
CA GLY A 634 -21.82 19.59 -42.62
C GLY A 634 -22.58 20.91 -42.80
N PRO A 635 -21.92 22.00 -43.25
CA PRO A 635 -22.58 23.29 -43.42
C PRO A 635 -23.48 23.37 -44.67
N PHE A 636 -23.34 22.40 -45.58
CA PHE A 636 -23.98 22.42 -46.90
C PHE A 636 -25.43 21.93 -46.84
N GLN A 637 -26.33 22.75 -47.37
CA GLN A 637 -27.78 22.47 -47.40
C GLN A 637 -28.22 21.75 -48.68
N ASN A 638 -27.41 21.80 -49.74
CA ASN A 638 -27.68 21.14 -51.01
C ASN A 638 -26.36 20.76 -51.73
N THR A 639 -26.45 20.06 -52.86
CA THR A 639 -25.32 19.76 -53.74
C THR A 639 -25.73 19.99 -55.19
N LEU A 640 -25.25 21.10 -55.75
CA LEU A 640 -25.49 21.47 -57.14
C LEU A 640 -24.74 20.50 -58.07
N ARG A 641 -25.50 19.62 -58.73
CA ARG A 641 -24.97 18.66 -59.70
C ARG A 641 -25.09 19.22 -61.12
N ILE A 642 -23.96 19.33 -61.81
CA ILE A 642 -23.83 20.00 -63.10
C ILE A 642 -23.28 18.98 -64.11
N PRO A 643 -24.12 18.45 -65.00
CA PRO A 643 -23.65 17.62 -66.12
C PRO A 643 -22.85 18.50 -67.09
N VAL A 644 -21.68 18.01 -67.49
CA VAL A 644 -20.82 18.64 -68.50
C VAL A 644 -20.62 17.63 -69.63
N ILE A 645 -21.04 17.97 -70.84
CA ILE A 645 -21.04 17.09 -72.00
C ILE A 645 -20.20 17.71 -73.11
N SER A 646 -19.08 17.06 -73.45
CA SER A 646 -18.28 17.43 -74.61
C SER A 646 -18.83 16.82 -75.89
N LEU A 647 -19.08 17.68 -76.88
CA LEU A 647 -19.42 17.32 -78.26
C LEU A 647 -18.21 17.43 -79.20
N LEU A 648 -17.06 17.90 -78.70
CA LEU A 648 -15.81 18.00 -79.44
C LEU A 648 -15.34 16.61 -79.93
N ASP A 649 -14.65 16.58 -81.07
CA ASP A 649 -13.96 15.38 -81.55
C ASP A 649 -12.61 15.24 -80.83
N PRO A 650 -12.38 14.17 -80.04
CA PRO A 650 -11.10 13.95 -79.36
C PRO A 650 -9.89 13.90 -80.31
N SER A 651 -10.08 13.51 -81.58
CA SER A 651 -9.00 13.49 -82.57
C SER A 651 -8.57 14.88 -83.05
N GLN A 652 -9.39 15.91 -82.82
CA GLN A 652 -9.15 17.28 -83.26
C GLN A 652 -8.76 18.24 -82.12
N ILE A 653 -8.63 17.75 -80.88
CA ILE A 653 -8.22 18.55 -79.72
C ILE A 653 -6.96 18.00 -79.04
N ILE A 654 -6.12 18.91 -78.55
CA ILE A 654 -5.01 18.60 -77.63
C ILE A 654 -5.55 18.59 -76.20
N GLU A 655 -6.30 19.62 -75.83
CA GLU A 655 -6.96 19.77 -74.54
C GLU A 655 -8.21 20.64 -74.69
N ALA A 656 -9.28 20.34 -73.96
CA ALA A 656 -10.41 21.25 -73.78
C ALA A 656 -10.79 21.35 -72.30
N SER A 657 -10.61 22.54 -71.73
CA SER A 657 -10.92 22.85 -70.34
C SER A 657 -12.24 23.60 -70.22
N VAL A 658 -13.01 23.28 -69.17
CA VAL A 658 -14.17 24.04 -68.73
C VAL A 658 -13.89 24.52 -67.30
N ASP A 659 -13.74 25.81 -67.12
CA ASP A 659 -13.72 26.42 -65.78
C ASP A 659 -15.15 26.75 -65.36
N ILE A 660 -15.53 26.32 -64.16
CA ILE A 660 -16.87 26.48 -63.59
C ILE A 660 -16.72 27.20 -62.25
N ILE A 661 -17.43 28.32 -62.09
CA ILE A 661 -17.42 29.14 -60.88
C ILE A 661 -18.84 29.19 -60.30
N TYR A 662 -18.98 28.68 -59.08
CA TYR A 662 -20.16 28.90 -58.24
C TYR A 662 -19.85 30.03 -57.25
N SER A 663 -20.79 30.97 -57.08
CA SER A 663 -20.63 32.09 -56.15
C SER A 663 -21.92 32.31 -55.35
N ASP A 664 -21.75 32.40 -54.03
CA ASP A 664 -22.74 32.88 -53.07
C ASP A 664 -22.14 34.10 -52.33
N PRO A 665 -22.31 35.32 -52.89
CA PRO A 665 -21.80 36.54 -52.27
C PRO A 665 -22.44 36.88 -50.92
N ALA A 666 -23.65 36.36 -50.64
CA ALA A 666 -24.34 36.62 -49.38
C ALA A 666 -23.69 35.87 -48.19
N ARG A 667 -23.02 34.74 -48.45
CA ARG A 667 -22.30 33.94 -47.46
C ARG A 667 -20.77 33.94 -47.66
N GLY A 668 -20.26 34.72 -48.61
CA GLY A 668 -18.83 34.85 -48.91
C GLY A 668 -18.20 33.56 -49.48
N TYR A 669 -18.99 32.71 -50.12
CA TYR A 669 -18.57 31.37 -50.55
C TYR A 669 -18.45 31.29 -52.08
N GLU A 670 -17.23 31.09 -52.56
CA GLU A 670 -16.94 30.83 -53.98
C GLU A 670 -16.29 29.45 -54.13
N ARG A 671 -16.64 28.72 -55.19
CA ARG A 671 -15.99 27.46 -55.60
C ARG A 671 -15.59 27.54 -57.07
N ARG A 672 -14.41 27.02 -57.38
CA ARG A 672 -13.88 26.90 -58.74
C ARG A 672 -13.59 25.43 -59.03
N GLU A 673 -14.20 24.90 -60.07
CA GLU A 673 -14.04 23.52 -60.51
C GLU A 673 -13.58 23.52 -61.98
N ARG A 674 -12.57 22.73 -62.32
CA ARG A 674 -12.04 22.63 -63.70
C ARG A 674 -12.25 21.24 -64.28
N VAL A 675 -12.83 21.18 -65.49
CA VAL A 675 -13.12 19.94 -66.21
C VAL A 675 -12.29 19.87 -67.47
N VAL A 676 -11.26 19.01 -67.49
CA VAL A 676 -10.32 18.90 -68.62
C VAL A 676 -10.58 17.64 -69.44
N TYR A 677 -10.88 17.80 -70.73
CA TYR A 677 -11.04 16.75 -71.74
C TYR A 677 -9.81 16.66 -72.64
N GLY A 678 -9.51 15.47 -73.18
CA GLY A 678 -8.33 15.23 -74.04
C GLY A 678 -8.54 14.14 -75.11
N PRO A 679 -7.51 13.82 -75.90
CA PRO A 679 -7.64 13.01 -77.12
C PRO A 679 -7.88 11.51 -76.88
N GLU A 680 -7.50 10.96 -75.72
CA GLU A 680 -7.66 9.53 -75.40
C GLU A 680 -9.06 9.14 -74.88
N GLU A 681 -10.06 10.02 -75.07
CA GLU A 681 -11.36 9.91 -74.42
C GLU A 681 -12.39 9.01 -75.12
N SER A 682 -13.15 8.29 -74.28
CA SER A 682 -14.25 7.42 -74.70
C SER A 682 -15.61 8.12 -74.55
N ASP A 683 -16.65 7.58 -75.18
CA ASP A 683 -18.02 8.13 -75.08
C ASP A 683 -18.58 8.20 -73.66
N LYS A 684 -18.00 7.45 -72.71
CA LYS A 684 -18.33 7.56 -71.28
C LYS A 684 -17.65 8.71 -70.56
N SER A 685 -16.44 9.10 -70.98
CA SER A 685 -15.70 10.21 -70.35
C SER A 685 -16.08 11.58 -70.92
N ARG A 686 -16.59 11.63 -72.16
CA ARG A 686 -17.22 12.83 -72.77
C ARG A 686 -18.34 13.42 -71.89
N LYS A 687 -18.99 12.60 -71.05
CA LYS A 687 -20.00 13.04 -70.08
C LYS A 687 -19.43 13.00 -68.66
N ARG A 688 -19.36 14.15 -68.02
CA ARG A 688 -18.91 14.31 -66.63
C ARG A 688 -20.01 14.96 -65.81
N SER A 689 -19.92 14.86 -64.49
CA SER A 689 -20.90 15.45 -63.57
C SER A 689 -20.15 16.04 -62.39
N ILE A 690 -20.09 17.36 -62.31
CA ILE A 690 -19.48 18.08 -61.20
C ILE A 690 -20.52 18.21 -60.08
N ALA A 691 -20.09 18.10 -58.83
CA ALA A 691 -20.94 18.17 -57.66
C ALA A 691 -20.39 19.22 -56.70
N ILE A 692 -21.01 20.39 -56.65
CA ILE A 692 -20.59 21.51 -55.81
C ILE A 692 -21.49 21.51 -54.56
N PRO A 693 -20.98 21.28 -53.35
CA PRO A 693 -21.74 21.46 -52.11
C PRO A 693 -22.09 22.95 -51.92
N THR A 694 -23.33 23.27 -51.55
CA THR A 694 -23.79 24.66 -51.45
C THR A 694 -24.36 24.98 -50.08
N LEU A 695 -24.04 26.17 -49.57
CA LEU A 695 -24.56 26.69 -48.30
C LEU A 695 -26.04 27.13 -48.39
N ASP A 696 -26.55 27.34 -49.59
CA ASP A 696 -27.98 27.60 -49.82
C ASP A 696 -28.75 26.31 -50.14
N VAL A 697 -30.00 26.25 -49.67
CA VAL A 697 -31.01 25.24 -49.96
C VAL A 697 -31.43 25.30 -51.42
N ALA A 698 -31.56 26.51 -51.97
CA ALA A 698 -31.90 26.78 -53.36
C ALA A 698 -30.72 27.51 -54.05
N PRO A 699 -29.65 26.79 -54.43
CA PRO A 699 -28.43 27.41 -54.93
C PRO A 699 -28.65 28.16 -56.24
N ASN A 700 -27.82 29.19 -56.45
CA ASN A 700 -27.73 29.93 -57.70
C ASN A 700 -27.22 29.04 -58.86
N GLY A 701 -27.28 29.57 -60.08
CA GLY A 701 -26.55 29.00 -61.21
C GLY A 701 -25.03 29.09 -61.03
N VAL A 702 -24.30 28.55 -62.02
CA VAL A 702 -22.85 28.77 -62.15
C VAL A 702 -22.55 29.68 -63.33
N THR A 703 -21.45 30.40 -63.25
CA THR A 703 -20.76 30.96 -64.42
C THR A 703 -19.77 29.90 -64.93
N TYR A 704 -19.65 29.72 -66.25
CA TYR A 704 -18.62 28.85 -66.84
C TYR A 704 -17.97 29.48 -68.06
N SER A 705 -16.75 29.05 -68.36
CA SER A 705 -16.01 29.40 -69.59
C SER A 705 -15.29 28.17 -70.15
N VAL A 706 -15.31 28.02 -71.46
CA VAL A 706 -14.64 26.94 -72.19
C VAL A 706 -13.38 27.50 -72.85
N SER A 707 -12.26 26.78 -72.73
CA SER A 707 -11.04 27.03 -73.51
C SER A 707 -10.52 25.71 -74.10
N ALA A 708 -10.45 25.62 -75.43
CA ALA A 708 -10.09 24.42 -76.17
C ALA A 708 -8.93 24.69 -77.15
N ILE A 709 -7.90 23.87 -77.08
CA ILE A 709 -6.72 23.89 -77.95
C ILE A 709 -6.90 22.78 -78.98
N ARG A 710 -6.99 23.14 -80.26
CA ARG A 710 -7.13 22.18 -81.37
C ARG A 710 -5.78 21.57 -81.77
N SER A 711 -5.83 20.42 -82.44
CA SER A 711 -4.65 19.71 -82.96
C SER A 711 -3.88 20.46 -84.05
N ASP A 712 -4.51 21.46 -84.69
CA ASP A 712 -3.87 22.40 -85.62
C ASP A 712 -3.13 23.57 -84.92
N GLY A 713 -3.21 23.66 -83.59
CA GLY A 713 -2.62 24.73 -82.78
C GLY A 713 -3.50 25.98 -82.64
N THR A 714 -4.72 26.00 -83.18
CA THR A 714 -5.69 27.07 -82.90
C THR A 714 -6.28 26.94 -81.49
N VAL A 715 -6.64 28.08 -80.89
CA VAL A 715 -7.33 28.13 -79.59
C VAL A 715 -8.73 28.72 -79.80
N PHE A 716 -9.72 28.07 -79.21
CA PHE A 716 -11.09 28.51 -79.09
C PHE A 716 -11.39 28.83 -77.63
N GLU A 717 -11.96 30.00 -77.33
CA GLU A 717 -12.32 30.41 -75.98
C GLU A 717 -13.69 31.08 -75.99
N THR A 718 -14.57 30.73 -75.05
CA THR A 718 -15.89 31.36 -74.91
C THR A 718 -15.87 32.45 -73.84
N PRO A 719 -16.57 33.58 -74.03
CA PRO A 719 -16.85 34.49 -72.92
C PRO A 719 -17.59 33.75 -71.79
N PRO A 720 -17.46 34.18 -70.52
CA PRO A 720 -18.17 33.56 -69.41
C PRO A 720 -19.69 33.61 -69.60
N ALA A 721 -20.37 32.48 -69.38
CA ALA A 721 -21.81 32.34 -69.55
C ALA A 721 -22.46 31.70 -68.31
N GLU A 722 -23.73 32.01 -68.05
CA GLU A 722 -24.46 31.51 -66.87
C GLU A 722 -25.31 30.27 -67.18
N VAL A 723 -25.38 29.33 -66.23
CA VAL A 723 -26.15 28.09 -66.32
C VAL A 723 -26.96 27.89 -65.05
N SER A 724 -28.30 27.92 -65.19
CA SER A 724 -29.24 27.72 -64.08
C SER A 724 -29.14 26.31 -63.47
N PRO A 725 -29.53 26.12 -62.19
CA PRO A 725 -29.50 24.81 -61.54
C PRO A 725 -30.20 23.70 -62.33
N GLY A 726 -29.58 22.52 -62.37
CA GLY A 726 -30.12 21.34 -63.08
C GLY A 726 -30.07 21.42 -64.62
N LYS A 727 -29.42 22.44 -65.20
CA LYS A 727 -29.09 22.48 -66.64
C LYS A 727 -27.72 21.86 -66.90
N THR A 728 -27.51 21.44 -68.14
CA THR A 728 -26.28 20.81 -68.63
C THR A 728 -25.39 21.85 -69.29
N ILE A 729 -24.10 21.88 -68.96
CA ILE A 729 -23.08 22.56 -69.76
C ILE A 729 -22.78 21.68 -70.99
N ILE A 730 -22.87 22.26 -72.18
CA ILE A 730 -22.48 21.62 -73.44
C ILE A 730 -21.19 22.29 -73.92
N VAL A 731 -20.18 21.49 -74.26
CA VAL A 731 -18.87 21.96 -74.74
C VAL A 731 -18.81 21.69 -76.25
N SER A 732 -18.85 22.76 -77.04
CA SER A 732 -18.69 22.78 -78.49
C SER A 732 -17.81 23.97 -78.90
N ASP A 733 -17.10 23.86 -80.02
CA ASP A 733 -16.18 24.89 -80.51
C ASP A 733 -16.84 25.92 -81.45
N GLY A 734 -18.16 26.09 -81.28
CA GLY A 734 -18.99 27.09 -81.91
C GLY A 734 -20.30 27.29 -81.12
N VAL A 735 -20.81 28.53 -81.09
CA VAL A 735 -22.05 28.91 -80.41
C VAL A 735 -23.15 29.09 -81.45
N GLY A 736 -24.10 28.15 -81.52
CA GLY A 736 -25.17 28.21 -82.49
C GLY A 736 -26.02 26.94 -82.58
N GLU A 737 -27.02 26.96 -83.44
CA GLU A 737 -27.74 25.77 -83.87
C GLU A 737 -26.94 25.08 -84.99
N THR A 738 -26.52 23.83 -84.76
CA THR A 738 -25.85 23.00 -85.76
C THR A 738 -26.86 22.51 -86.80
N ARG A 739 -26.62 22.78 -88.09
CA ARG A 739 -27.44 22.27 -89.19
C ARG A 739 -26.60 21.50 -90.21
N ILE A 740 -27.17 20.41 -90.72
CA ILE A 740 -26.55 19.55 -91.74
C ILE A 740 -27.14 19.92 -93.10
N ILE A 741 -26.27 20.28 -94.04
CA ILE A 741 -26.62 20.59 -95.43
C ILE A 741 -26.28 19.36 -96.29
N LYS A 742 -27.27 18.87 -97.05
CA LYS A 742 -27.09 17.75 -97.98
C LYS A 742 -26.75 18.30 -99.38
N VAL A 743 -25.50 18.15 -99.82
CA VAL A 743 -25.02 18.61 -101.12
C VAL A 743 -25.19 17.51 -102.18
N GLU A 744 -25.81 17.84 -103.30
CA GLU A 744 -26.09 16.94 -104.43
C GLU A 744 -25.71 17.61 -105.75
N LEU A 745 -25.24 16.85 -106.74
CA LEU A 745 -24.94 17.38 -108.08
C LEU A 745 -26.18 17.28 -108.98
N ALA A 746 -26.59 18.40 -109.58
CA ALA A 746 -27.69 18.49 -110.55
C ALA A 746 -27.43 17.66 -111.81
N ASN A 747 -26.15 17.48 -112.16
CA ASN A 747 -25.67 16.50 -113.13
C ASN A 747 -24.42 15.83 -112.53
N PRO A 748 -24.39 14.51 -112.28
CA PRO A 748 -23.23 13.82 -111.75
C PRO A 748 -22.15 13.49 -112.80
N ASP A 749 -22.38 13.77 -114.10
CA ASP A 749 -21.40 13.50 -115.16
C ASP A 749 -20.26 14.54 -115.22
N ILE A 750 -19.44 14.55 -114.17
CA ILE A 750 -18.24 15.37 -114.02
C ILE A 750 -17.24 15.09 -115.16
N ALA A 751 -17.16 13.83 -115.61
CA ALA A 751 -16.24 13.43 -116.69
C ALA A 751 -16.69 13.95 -118.06
N GLY A 752 -17.97 13.84 -118.40
CA GLY A 752 -18.56 14.41 -119.63
C GLY A 752 -18.48 15.94 -119.68
N ALA A 753 -18.47 16.61 -118.51
CA ALA A 753 -18.18 18.05 -118.39
C ALA A 753 -16.69 18.41 -118.56
N GLY A 754 -15.79 17.43 -118.71
CA GLY A 754 -14.34 17.66 -118.88
C GLY A 754 -13.60 18.01 -117.59
N LEU A 755 -14.17 17.67 -116.43
CA LEU A 755 -13.63 17.98 -115.11
C LEU A 755 -13.03 16.74 -114.42
N ALA A 756 -11.96 16.96 -113.65
CA ALA A 756 -11.35 15.96 -112.76
C ALA A 756 -12.00 15.95 -111.36
N ALA A 757 -12.58 17.07 -110.93
CA ALA A 757 -13.35 17.17 -109.69
C ALA A 757 -14.23 18.45 -109.68
N VAL A 758 -15.21 18.49 -108.79
CA VAL A 758 -15.96 19.70 -108.41
C VAL A 758 -15.92 19.87 -106.91
N ARG A 759 -15.41 21.01 -106.44
CA ARG A 759 -15.44 21.44 -105.05
C ARG A 759 -16.64 22.34 -104.79
N VAL A 760 -17.28 22.17 -103.65
CA VAL A 760 -18.32 23.05 -103.11
C VAL A 760 -17.85 23.52 -101.74
N ARG A 761 -17.46 24.79 -101.65
CA ARG A 761 -17.17 25.48 -100.38
C ARG A 761 -18.44 26.17 -99.89
N VAL A 762 -18.71 26.09 -98.59
CA VAL A 762 -19.92 26.65 -97.97
C VAL A 762 -19.52 27.43 -96.72
N ARG A 763 -20.11 28.60 -96.50
CA ARG A 763 -19.79 29.50 -95.39
C ARG A 763 -21.05 30.18 -94.84
N GLY A 764 -21.23 30.15 -93.52
CA GLY A 764 -22.35 30.76 -92.81
C GLY A 764 -22.31 32.30 -92.77
N LYS A 765 -23.10 32.89 -91.87
CA LYS A 765 -23.17 34.34 -91.65
C LYS A 765 -22.59 34.75 -90.30
N GLY A 766 -22.01 35.95 -90.25
CA GLY A 766 -21.29 36.50 -89.10
C GLY A 766 -19.84 36.89 -89.46
N GLU A 767 -19.18 37.66 -88.59
CA GLU A 767 -17.76 38.00 -88.77
C GLU A 767 -16.87 36.76 -88.57
N MET A 768 -17.17 35.96 -87.54
CA MET A 768 -16.66 34.60 -87.33
C MET A 768 -17.61 33.54 -87.93
N ALA A 769 -17.92 33.68 -89.22
CA ALA A 769 -18.74 32.69 -89.93
C ALA A 769 -18.02 31.34 -90.09
N ASP A 770 -18.68 30.28 -89.62
CA ASP A 770 -18.30 28.87 -89.85
C ASP A 770 -18.25 28.51 -91.34
N GLN A 771 -17.40 27.57 -91.73
CA GLN A 771 -17.19 27.17 -93.14
C GLN A 771 -16.67 25.73 -93.29
N ASP A 772 -17.15 25.04 -94.33
CA ASP A 772 -16.90 23.62 -94.60
C ASP A 772 -16.85 23.38 -96.13
N GLU A 773 -16.26 22.27 -96.59
CA GLU A 773 -16.15 21.95 -98.02
C GLU A 773 -16.26 20.47 -98.39
N VAL A 774 -16.92 20.18 -99.51
CA VAL A 774 -16.98 18.84 -100.10
C VAL A 774 -16.42 18.82 -101.52
N LEU A 775 -15.70 17.75 -101.85
CA LEU A 775 -15.12 17.49 -103.16
C LEU A 775 -15.80 16.28 -103.79
N PHE A 776 -16.38 16.44 -104.98
CA PHE A 776 -16.90 15.38 -105.84
C PHE A 776 -15.89 15.04 -106.94
N ARG A 777 -15.69 13.76 -107.23
CA ARG A 777 -14.83 13.22 -108.30
C ARG A 777 -15.68 12.37 -109.28
N PRO A 778 -15.24 12.16 -110.53
CA PRO A 778 -15.94 11.29 -111.48
C PRO A 778 -16.33 9.93 -110.87
N GLY A 779 -17.64 9.67 -110.82
CA GLY A 779 -18.22 8.48 -110.17
C GLY A 779 -18.87 8.73 -108.80
N ASP A 780 -18.66 9.90 -108.18
CA ASP A 780 -19.31 10.31 -106.92
C ASP A 780 -20.79 10.68 -107.15
N ASN A 781 -21.63 9.68 -107.38
CA ASN A 781 -23.07 9.83 -107.59
C ASN A 781 -23.87 9.91 -106.27
N THR A 782 -23.21 9.89 -105.11
CA THR A 782 -23.86 9.94 -103.79
C THR A 782 -23.89 11.36 -103.23
N PRO A 783 -24.99 11.77 -102.56
CA PRO A 783 -25.03 13.00 -101.79
C PRO A 783 -23.93 13.05 -100.72
N LYS A 784 -23.37 14.24 -100.46
CA LYS A 784 -22.38 14.48 -99.40
C LYS A 784 -22.95 15.47 -98.39
N THR A 785 -22.56 15.36 -97.13
CA THR A 785 -23.08 16.22 -96.05
C THR A 785 -22.02 17.21 -95.59
N ILE A 786 -22.43 18.47 -95.50
CA ILE A 786 -21.70 19.57 -94.86
C ILE A 786 -22.37 19.89 -93.52
N THR A 787 -21.60 20.34 -92.54
CA THR A 787 -22.15 20.84 -91.26
C THR A 787 -21.84 22.33 -91.13
N LEU A 788 -22.82 23.13 -90.67
CA LEU A 788 -22.59 24.52 -90.27
C LEU A 788 -23.23 24.82 -88.92
N VAL A 789 -22.53 25.60 -88.10
CA VAL A 789 -23.02 26.22 -86.87
C VAL A 789 -23.33 27.69 -87.15
N GLN A 790 -24.55 28.14 -86.78
CA GLN A 790 -24.94 29.56 -86.88
C GLN A 790 -25.67 30.02 -85.61
N PRO A 791 -25.54 31.29 -85.19
CA PRO A 791 -26.25 31.82 -84.02
C PRO A 791 -27.76 31.55 -84.06
N ILE A 792 -28.33 31.25 -82.90
CA ILE A 792 -29.76 30.90 -82.74
C ILE A 792 -30.67 32.09 -83.09
N GLU A 793 -30.18 33.32 -82.93
CA GLU A 793 -30.90 34.53 -83.33
C GLU A 793 -30.66 34.87 -84.80
N GLY A 794 -31.53 34.36 -85.68
CA GLY A 794 -31.55 34.74 -87.09
C GLY A 794 -32.34 33.80 -87.99
N ALA A 795 -32.53 34.20 -89.25
CA ALA A 795 -32.91 33.27 -90.30
C ALA A 795 -31.64 32.59 -90.83
N PHE A 796 -31.53 31.27 -90.63
CA PHE A 796 -30.40 30.47 -91.13
C PHE A 796 -30.22 30.67 -92.64
N ALA A 797 -29.03 31.10 -93.03
CA ALA A 797 -28.66 31.29 -94.43
C ALA A 797 -27.13 31.18 -94.57
N TYR A 798 -26.67 30.66 -95.69
CA TYR A 798 -25.24 30.49 -95.99
C TYR A 798 -24.94 30.91 -97.42
N SER A 799 -23.68 31.24 -97.66
CA SER A 799 -23.11 31.40 -99.00
C SER A 799 -22.44 30.10 -99.43
N TYR A 800 -22.48 29.78 -100.73
CA TYR A 800 -21.71 28.68 -101.31
C TYR A 800 -20.97 29.14 -102.58
N GLU A 801 -19.83 28.50 -102.85
CA GLU A 801 -18.96 28.74 -103.99
C GLU A 801 -18.56 27.40 -104.62
N VAL A 802 -18.81 27.24 -105.91
CA VAL A 802 -18.54 26.03 -106.67
C VAL A 802 -17.31 26.24 -107.55
N GLU A 803 -16.36 25.30 -107.49
CA GLU A 803 -15.07 25.38 -108.19
C GLU A 803 -14.77 24.03 -108.86
N GLY A 804 -14.74 24.01 -110.20
CA GLY A 804 -14.45 22.81 -110.98
C GLY A 804 -12.98 22.76 -111.33
N TYR A 805 -12.36 21.59 -111.25
CA TYR A 805 -10.98 21.39 -111.72
C TYR A 805 -11.01 20.69 -113.07
N SER A 806 -10.37 21.28 -114.08
CA SER A 806 -10.17 20.61 -115.38
C SER A 806 -9.28 19.37 -115.24
N LEU A 807 -9.21 18.54 -116.28
CA LEU A 807 -8.27 17.39 -116.36
C LEU A 807 -6.78 17.77 -116.21
N LEU A 808 -6.43 19.06 -116.30
CA LEU A 808 -5.08 19.60 -116.07
C LEU A 808 -4.92 20.28 -114.69
N GLY A 809 -5.91 20.14 -113.79
CA GLY A 809 -5.89 20.76 -112.45
C GLY A 809 -6.17 22.27 -112.44
N VAL A 810 -6.37 22.91 -113.59
CA VAL A 810 -6.70 24.34 -113.67
C VAL A 810 -8.14 24.55 -113.15
N PRO A 811 -8.37 25.48 -112.20
CA PRO A 811 -9.70 25.77 -111.67
C PRO A 811 -10.58 26.54 -112.67
N LYS A 812 -11.88 26.27 -112.61
CA LYS A 812 -12.97 26.86 -113.38
C LYS A 812 -14.05 27.30 -112.39
N ALA A 813 -14.31 28.60 -112.32
CA ALA A 813 -15.32 29.16 -111.43
C ALA A 813 -16.73 28.71 -111.88
N GLY A 814 -17.52 28.21 -110.94
CA GLY A 814 -18.92 27.83 -111.13
C GLY A 814 -19.89 28.82 -110.48
N ALA A 815 -21.04 28.30 -110.03
CA ALA A 815 -22.03 29.08 -109.31
C ALA A 815 -21.50 29.60 -107.95
N ARG A 816 -21.91 30.82 -107.58
CA ARG A 816 -21.73 31.39 -106.26
C ARG A 816 -22.98 32.18 -105.87
N ALA A 817 -23.61 31.80 -104.77
CA ALA A 817 -24.88 32.40 -104.33
C ALA A 817 -25.07 32.25 -102.80
N GLU A 818 -26.12 32.89 -102.27
CA GLU A 818 -26.65 32.60 -100.93
C GLU A 818 -27.93 31.76 -101.03
N THR A 819 -28.15 30.88 -100.05
CA THR A 819 -29.43 30.19 -99.83
C THR A 819 -29.64 29.85 -98.35
N SER A 820 -30.85 29.43 -97.99
CA SER A 820 -31.25 28.85 -96.71
C SER A 820 -31.52 27.33 -96.78
N ASP A 821 -31.37 26.71 -97.96
CA ASP A 821 -31.83 25.35 -98.21
C ASP A 821 -31.01 24.27 -97.47
N MET A 822 -31.70 23.28 -96.89
CA MET A 822 -31.06 22.13 -96.24
C MET A 822 -30.58 21.06 -97.23
N THR A 823 -31.01 21.13 -98.50
CA THR A 823 -30.49 20.32 -99.60
C THR A 823 -29.99 21.25 -100.70
N LEU A 824 -28.68 21.29 -100.90
CA LEU A 824 -28.02 22.15 -101.88
C LEU A 824 -27.79 21.40 -103.18
N LEU A 825 -28.58 21.72 -104.22
CA LEU A 825 -28.42 21.14 -105.56
C LEU A 825 -27.46 21.99 -106.42
N VAL A 826 -26.32 21.41 -106.79
CA VAL A 826 -25.18 22.12 -107.40
C VAL A 826 -25.02 21.76 -108.88
N GLY A 827 -24.99 22.77 -109.75
CA GLY A 827 -24.62 22.62 -111.16
C GLY A 827 -23.12 22.46 -111.37
N LEU A 828 -22.72 21.72 -112.42
CA LEU A 828 -21.32 21.61 -112.83
C LEU A 828 -20.82 22.95 -113.42
N PRO A 829 -19.60 23.42 -113.06
CA PRO A 829 -18.97 24.63 -113.64
C PRO A 829 -18.68 24.55 -115.13
#